data_AF-A0A661SR20-F1
#
_entry.id   AF-A0A661SR20-F1
#
_cell.length_a   1.000
_cell.length_b   1.000
_cell.length_c   1.000
_cell.angle_alpha   90.00
_cell.angle_beta   90.00
_cell.angle_gamma   90.00
#
_symmetry.space_group_name_H-M   'P 1'
#
loop_
_entity.id
_entity.type
_entity.pdbx_description
1 polymer ?
#
loop_
_entity_poly.entity_id
_entity_poly.type
_entity_poly.pdbx_seq_one_letter_code
_entity_poly.pdbx_strand_id
1 'polypeptide(L)'
;MQTKIYKTVVTVFLILFIAFGGQNCAYAEDVFENFETGPGGFSEADGFAVSDGRYLFKGDGSDDSKVKVWAGGTAPGGTTPESDNSNYFQDFFVSVDTTWESGAKDVVYGIILCSHENTGGTPSYVRFLMETETAGGYKIDKREGDSYETIVDPHQSSLVNRINGAKNRLSVMKRGNEFSFYINDAKVSHHTIEGFDGGGIGLSVNHQLDVSFDNFLITSTDDPWIKKGGLFSMNVRGQLSVDGVKIETPGYVIAAFGPEGDYDCRGVADIVESSGEWRYNLPVSSDKRLGEDITFKTWNRDSGQFYNTKSKVSFKADTVFDMLTVDMRLCGHPEEIFEDFEIDAGGFWETGGFSVSDGRYLFKGNETNTFWIDAWAGGSDPGGIAPRPDNSNYFKDFFVSVDTLWEDGPENIGYGFTVCTYENTAKTVSYVRFLVAAATGIFKIDKNKADDSLGTIVDWTGSSLINRTNGSKNRLSIMKKGNAFTFYINDAKVSHQTIEGFDGGGIGLYMNNQLDVSFDNFRITSTDDPWVPKEGLFTMDVRGQICVDGLSVETPGYVVAAFGPDGDYDCRGIADVVELSGEWGYDLPVSSGKSQDEDIIFKIWNRNSGEFYNTKNKISFKANTAIDMLTGNMLPCGQPEEIFENFETGLGGFPEDENFSVSDGRYLFDGDGSSISFVEVWTGGAYPGGTTPEPDNSNYFQNFFVSADTTWEGGAKDIGYGITLCTYENAGGTPSYVRLLIAAETGAYKIDKREGDSTETIADSSTPLINSGSGAKNRLSVMKRGNAFTFSINDITVGQQSINGFDGGGIGFSVNHQLDVSFDNFRITPINDSPLPDTGQTKCYDNEKEISCPQPGEDFYGQDAHYPINPQSYTKLDAQGNDLPDDAAEWMMVRDNVAGLIWEIKTDDGSVHDKNNMYTWYDSNPGTNGGDPGTPGDGTDTGDFINALNTEKFGGFSDWRLPTIRE
;
A
#
# COMPACT_ATOMS: atom_id res chain seq x y z
N MET A 1 -54.31 30.55 -18.64
CA MET A 1 -54.05 31.39 -19.83
C MET A 1 -52.55 31.73 -19.79
N GLN A 2 -51.72 30.96 -20.51
CA GLN A 2 -51.24 31.24 -21.89
C GLN A 2 -50.18 32.37 -21.90
N THR A 3 -48.95 32.29 -22.44
CA THR A 3 -48.24 31.31 -23.29
C THR A 3 -46.73 31.68 -23.35
N LYS A 4 -45.87 30.70 -23.68
CA LYS A 4 -44.46 30.77 -24.20
C LYS A 4 -44.23 31.88 -25.26
N ILE A 5 -43.01 32.36 -25.59
CA ILE A 5 -42.02 31.78 -26.55
C ILE A 5 -40.75 32.70 -26.68
N TYR A 6 -39.55 32.15 -26.40
CA TYR A 6 -38.25 32.13 -27.15
C TYR A 6 -37.59 33.34 -27.90
N LYS A 7 -36.28 33.53 -27.58
CA LYS A 7 -35.03 33.61 -28.44
C LYS A 7 -34.59 34.92 -29.18
N THR A 8 -33.31 35.30 -28.95
CA THR A 8 -32.22 35.57 -29.95
C THR A 8 -31.46 36.92 -29.88
N VAL A 9 -30.17 36.81 -29.48
CA VAL A 9 -28.91 37.41 -30.02
C VAL A 9 -28.51 38.88 -29.76
N VAL A 10 -27.48 39.01 -28.89
CA VAL A 10 -26.16 39.69 -28.98
C VAL A 10 -25.93 40.88 -29.95
N THR A 11 -25.36 41.95 -29.38
CA THR A 11 -24.10 42.68 -29.77
C THR A 11 -24.20 44.20 -30.00
N VAL A 12 -23.23 44.89 -29.36
CA VAL A 12 -22.45 46.11 -29.70
C VAL A 12 -22.86 47.54 -29.22
N PHE A 13 -21.80 48.21 -28.70
CA PHE A 13 -21.47 49.64 -28.54
C PHE A 13 -22.13 50.44 -27.38
N LEU A 14 -21.52 51.41 -26.69
CA LEU A 14 -20.14 51.89 -26.42
C LEU A 14 -20.33 53.26 -25.71
N ILE A 15 -19.62 53.50 -24.59
CA ILE A 15 -19.12 54.81 -24.11
C ILE A 15 -20.11 55.97 -23.80
N LEU A 16 -20.14 56.44 -22.55
CA LEU A 16 -19.55 57.72 -22.07
C LEU A 16 -20.23 58.19 -20.75
N PHE A 17 -19.49 58.27 -19.64
CA PHE A 17 -19.39 59.49 -18.80
C PHE A 17 -18.23 59.37 -17.81
N ILE A 18 -17.52 60.49 -17.66
CA ILE A 18 -16.15 60.67 -17.14
C ILE A 18 -16.16 61.39 -15.77
N ALA A 19 -15.18 61.02 -14.93
CA ALA A 19 -14.47 61.76 -13.87
C ALA A 19 -15.16 62.15 -12.56
N PHE A 20 -14.60 61.68 -11.43
CA PHE A 20 -13.71 62.47 -10.55
C PHE A 20 -12.67 61.55 -9.90
N GLY A 21 -11.43 62.05 -9.75
CA GLY A 21 -10.19 61.28 -9.68
C GLY A 21 -9.88 60.51 -8.38
N GLY A 22 -9.10 59.45 -8.58
CA GLY A 22 -8.32 58.70 -7.61
C GLY A 22 -7.39 57.78 -8.39
N GLN A 23 -6.08 58.03 -8.28
CA GLN A 23 -4.91 57.23 -8.68
C GLN A 23 -5.19 55.93 -9.46
N ASN A 24 -4.78 55.89 -10.73
CA ASN A 24 -4.63 54.63 -11.46
C ASN A 24 -3.50 53.82 -10.81
N CYS A 25 -3.82 52.81 -10.01
CA CYS A 25 -2.88 51.72 -9.77
C CYS A 25 -2.90 50.84 -11.03
N ALA A 26 -1.84 50.90 -11.83
CA ALA A 26 -1.60 49.89 -12.84
C ALA A 26 -1.32 48.57 -12.10
N TYR A 27 -2.19 47.58 -12.26
CA TYR A 27 -1.90 46.22 -11.79
C TYR A 27 -0.75 45.67 -12.64
N ALA A 28 0.33 45.20 -12.01
CA ALA A 28 1.39 44.49 -12.71
C ALA A 28 0.82 43.19 -13.28
N GLU A 29 0.99 42.95 -14.59
CA GLU A 29 0.59 41.69 -15.23
C GLU A 29 1.44 40.53 -14.69
N ASP A 30 0.87 39.32 -14.59
CA ASP A 30 1.64 38.13 -14.24
C ASP A 30 2.75 37.89 -15.30
N VAL A 31 3.96 37.62 -14.82
CA VAL A 31 5.16 37.43 -15.66
C VAL A 31 5.46 35.95 -15.74
N PHE A 32 5.58 35.40 -16.95
CA PHE A 32 6.07 34.04 -17.15
C PHE A 32 7.07 34.01 -18.31
N GLU A 33 8.28 33.55 -18.02
CA GLU A 33 9.38 33.42 -18.98
C GLU A 33 9.92 31.99 -18.92
N ASN A 34 9.60 31.19 -19.94
CA ASN A 34 10.13 29.82 -20.11
C ASN A 34 11.30 29.75 -21.10
N PHE A 35 11.77 30.90 -21.60
CA PHE A 35 12.91 31.08 -22.50
C PHE A 35 12.93 30.25 -23.81
N GLU A 36 11.86 29.55 -24.15
CA GLU A 36 11.74 28.76 -25.39
C GLU A 36 11.78 29.62 -26.66
N THR A 37 11.27 30.85 -26.58
CA THR A 37 11.16 31.77 -27.72
C THR A 37 12.10 32.97 -27.68
N GLY A 38 12.90 33.10 -26.62
CA GLY A 38 13.82 34.22 -26.40
C GLY A 38 13.87 34.69 -24.93
N PRO A 39 14.63 35.77 -24.62
CA PRO A 39 14.90 36.20 -23.25
C PRO A 39 13.71 36.86 -22.53
N GLY A 40 12.60 37.09 -23.24
CA GLY A 40 11.42 37.74 -22.67
C GLY A 40 11.69 39.17 -22.21
N GLY A 41 11.27 39.50 -20.99
CA GLY A 41 11.58 40.75 -20.31
C GLY A 41 13.01 40.85 -19.76
N PHE A 42 13.87 39.86 -19.99
CA PHE A 42 15.32 39.96 -19.77
C PHE A 42 16.06 40.37 -21.05
N SER A 43 17.36 40.67 -20.94
CA SER A 43 18.20 41.07 -22.09
C SER A 43 19.43 40.19 -22.26
N GLU A 44 19.77 39.82 -23.50
CA GLU A 44 20.97 39.06 -23.86
C GLU A 44 22.21 39.96 -23.92
N ALA A 45 22.68 40.40 -22.77
CA ALA A 45 23.87 41.21 -22.61
C ALA A 45 24.52 40.93 -21.24
N ASP A 46 25.79 41.29 -21.12
CA ASP A 46 26.58 41.14 -19.89
C ASP A 46 26.73 39.68 -19.42
N GLY A 47 27.08 38.78 -20.34
CA GLY A 47 27.29 37.35 -20.04
C GLY A 47 26.02 36.50 -20.09
N PHE A 48 24.84 37.09 -20.28
CA PHE A 48 23.57 36.37 -20.43
C PHE A 48 23.19 36.14 -21.90
N ALA A 49 22.69 34.94 -22.21
CA ALA A 49 22.09 34.59 -23.51
C ALA A 49 21.08 33.45 -23.34
N VAL A 50 20.08 33.35 -24.22
CA VAL A 50 19.21 32.16 -24.27
C VAL A 50 19.88 31.06 -25.07
N SER A 51 19.96 29.86 -24.50
CA SER A 51 20.50 28.65 -25.13
C SER A 51 19.71 27.43 -24.67
N ASP A 52 19.29 26.59 -25.61
CA ASP A 52 18.54 25.35 -25.35
C ASP A 52 17.30 25.56 -24.45
N GLY A 53 16.51 26.61 -24.74
CA GLY A 53 15.29 26.93 -24.00
C GLY A 53 15.54 27.46 -22.58
N ARG A 54 16.78 27.84 -22.23
CA ARG A 54 17.14 28.33 -20.90
C ARG A 54 17.91 29.65 -20.98
N TYR A 55 17.74 30.51 -19.98
CA TYR A 55 18.49 31.75 -19.86
C TYR A 55 19.82 31.50 -19.15
N LEU A 56 20.90 31.42 -19.92
CA LEU A 56 22.23 31.02 -19.46
C LEU A 56 23.08 32.25 -19.17
N PHE A 57 23.64 32.30 -17.96
CA PHE A 57 24.76 33.17 -17.62
C PHE A 57 26.08 32.42 -17.78
N LYS A 58 27.05 33.03 -18.47
CA LYS A 58 28.43 32.56 -18.53
C LYS A 58 29.37 33.51 -17.81
N GLY A 59 30.02 32.99 -16.77
CA GLY A 59 30.97 33.73 -15.96
C GLY A 59 32.30 33.98 -16.67
N ASP A 60 32.99 35.04 -16.28
CA ASP A 60 34.36 35.34 -16.75
C ASP A 60 35.46 34.90 -15.76
N GLY A 61 35.08 34.30 -14.62
CA GLY A 61 35.97 33.82 -13.57
C GLY A 61 36.42 34.88 -12.56
N SER A 62 35.96 36.13 -12.67
CA SER A 62 36.24 37.17 -11.67
C SER A 62 35.42 37.01 -10.40
N ASP A 63 35.85 37.64 -9.29
CA ASP A 63 35.19 37.56 -7.98
C ASP A 63 33.96 38.48 -7.84
N ASP A 64 33.54 39.11 -8.96
CA ASP A 64 32.42 40.04 -8.99
C ASP A 64 31.06 39.31 -9.04
N SER A 65 29.99 40.00 -8.68
CA SER A 65 28.61 39.50 -8.81
C SER A 65 27.79 40.41 -9.70
N LYS A 66 26.88 39.81 -10.47
CA LYS A 66 25.97 40.49 -11.37
C LYS A 66 24.52 40.26 -10.96
N VAL A 67 23.73 41.31 -11.12
CA VAL A 67 22.28 41.27 -10.95
C VAL A 67 21.62 41.58 -12.29
N LYS A 68 20.57 40.83 -12.61
CA LYS A 68 19.74 41.02 -13.79
C LYS A 68 18.27 41.09 -13.38
N VAL A 69 17.73 42.30 -13.27
CA VAL A 69 16.32 42.54 -12.95
C VAL A 69 15.47 42.38 -14.21
N TRP A 70 14.32 41.72 -14.08
CA TRP A 70 13.35 41.62 -15.16
C TRP A 70 12.83 43.02 -15.48
N ALA A 71 12.95 43.43 -16.74
CA ALA A 71 12.65 44.80 -17.17
C ALA A 71 11.45 44.85 -18.11
N GLY A 72 10.71 43.76 -18.32
CA GLY A 72 9.61 43.70 -19.29
C GLY A 72 8.41 44.60 -18.98
N GLY A 73 7.39 44.50 -19.83
CA GLY A 73 6.13 45.25 -19.73
C GLY A 73 6.11 46.57 -20.52
N THR A 74 5.04 47.35 -20.31
CA THR A 74 4.73 48.55 -21.12
C THR A 74 5.45 49.83 -20.65
N ALA A 75 6.03 49.85 -19.46
CA ALA A 75 6.72 50.99 -18.85
C ALA A 75 7.95 50.54 -18.03
N PRO A 76 9.04 50.10 -18.68
CA PRO A 76 10.17 49.44 -18.01
C PRO A 76 11.00 50.41 -17.15
N GLY A 77 11.30 50.02 -15.90
CA GLY A 77 12.04 50.82 -14.90
C GLY A 77 13.50 50.44 -14.68
N GLY A 78 14.07 49.55 -15.48
CA GLY A 78 15.45 49.10 -15.31
C GLY A 78 15.67 48.31 -14.01
N THR A 79 16.85 48.44 -13.40
CA THR A 79 17.27 47.65 -12.22
C THR A 79 16.72 48.15 -10.87
N THR A 80 16.25 49.39 -10.83
CA THR A 80 15.71 50.03 -9.62
C THR A 80 14.43 50.76 -9.99
N PRO A 81 13.36 50.03 -10.31
CA PRO A 81 12.11 50.63 -10.78
C PRO A 81 11.45 51.48 -9.69
N GLU A 82 10.80 52.56 -10.11
CA GLU A 82 9.83 53.31 -9.32
C GLU A 82 8.45 52.67 -9.38
N SER A 83 7.56 53.04 -8.46
CA SER A 83 6.22 52.43 -8.31
C SER A 83 5.31 52.55 -9.53
N ASP A 84 5.63 53.41 -10.49
CA ASP A 84 4.88 53.58 -11.75
C ASP A 84 5.43 52.74 -12.91
N ASN A 85 6.52 51.99 -12.69
CA ASN A 85 7.12 51.12 -13.70
C ASN A 85 6.46 49.74 -13.71
N SER A 86 6.40 49.12 -14.89
CA SER A 86 5.75 47.81 -15.10
C SER A 86 6.48 46.64 -14.46
N ASN A 87 7.71 46.84 -13.99
CA ASN A 87 8.51 45.84 -13.29
C ASN A 87 8.68 46.14 -11.79
N TYR A 88 7.81 46.97 -11.20
CA TYR A 88 7.75 47.21 -9.77
C TYR A 88 6.69 46.32 -9.11
N PHE A 89 7.10 45.52 -8.11
CA PHE A 89 6.23 44.58 -7.41
C PHE A 89 6.22 44.88 -5.90
N GLN A 90 5.01 45.02 -5.31
CA GLN A 90 4.84 45.26 -3.88
C GLN A 90 4.68 43.95 -3.11
N ASP A 91 3.61 43.22 -3.39
CA ASP A 91 3.37 41.86 -2.91
C ASP A 91 3.42 40.91 -4.11
N PHE A 92 4.05 39.75 -3.92
CA PHE A 92 4.32 38.85 -5.03
C PHE A 92 4.62 37.44 -4.57
N PHE A 93 4.37 36.49 -5.47
CA PHE A 93 5.09 35.23 -5.53
C PHE A 93 6.07 35.26 -6.69
N VAL A 94 7.32 34.88 -6.46
CA VAL A 94 8.31 34.65 -7.52
C VAL A 94 8.83 33.22 -7.45
N SER A 95 9.02 32.60 -8.60
CA SER A 95 9.67 31.29 -8.73
C SER A 95 10.61 31.25 -9.92
N VAL A 96 11.72 30.53 -9.82
CA VAL A 96 12.62 30.27 -10.94
C VAL A 96 13.33 28.94 -10.73
N ASP A 97 13.48 28.21 -11.82
CA ASP A 97 14.35 27.05 -11.84
C ASP A 97 15.78 27.48 -12.12
N THR A 98 16.71 26.89 -11.39
CA THR A 98 18.13 27.20 -11.46
C THR A 98 18.94 25.93 -11.65
N THR A 99 19.95 25.98 -12.51
CA THR A 99 20.88 24.86 -12.71
C THR A 99 22.30 25.39 -12.69
N TRP A 100 23.11 24.84 -11.80
CA TRP A 100 24.55 25.06 -11.83
C TRP A 100 25.17 24.22 -12.95
N GLU A 101 25.73 24.87 -13.96
CA GLU A 101 26.29 24.21 -15.14
C GLU A 101 27.77 23.88 -14.92
N SER A 102 28.54 24.87 -14.46
CA SER A 102 29.96 24.73 -14.11
C SER A 102 30.46 25.96 -13.33
N GLY A 103 31.70 25.93 -12.82
CA GLY A 103 32.34 27.11 -12.20
C GLY A 103 33.03 26.82 -10.88
N ALA A 104 33.36 27.88 -10.14
CA ALA A 104 33.91 27.79 -8.80
C ALA A 104 32.91 27.15 -7.82
N LYS A 105 33.44 26.65 -6.71
CA LYS A 105 32.68 26.15 -5.57
C LYS A 105 32.58 27.24 -4.52
N ASP A 106 31.66 27.11 -3.56
CA ASP A 106 31.46 28.04 -2.44
C ASP A 106 31.07 29.46 -2.88
N VAL A 107 30.49 29.59 -4.07
CA VAL A 107 29.95 30.84 -4.60
C VAL A 107 28.45 30.74 -4.84
N VAL A 108 27.82 31.90 -4.89
CA VAL A 108 26.37 32.04 -4.79
C VAL A 108 25.68 32.48 -6.07
N TYR A 109 24.47 31.98 -6.29
CA TYR A 109 23.56 32.40 -7.36
C TYR A 109 22.09 32.28 -6.90
N GLY A 110 21.14 32.98 -7.50
CA GLY A 110 19.73 32.87 -7.10
C GLY A 110 18.89 34.07 -7.50
N ILE A 111 17.98 34.49 -6.62
CA ILE A 111 16.97 35.53 -6.87
C ILE A 111 17.32 36.81 -6.12
N ILE A 112 17.09 37.96 -6.76
CA ILE A 112 17.03 39.27 -6.12
C ILE A 112 15.58 39.77 -6.05
N LEU A 113 15.24 40.43 -4.95
CA LEU A 113 13.89 40.88 -4.60
C LEU A 113 13.90 42.35 -4.19
N CYS A 114 12.80 43.04 -4.45
CA CYS A 114 12.54 44.40 -3.99
C CYS A 114 13.67 45.40 -4.30
N SER A 115 14.32 45.25 -5.46
CA SER A 115 15.43 46.12 -5.88
C SER A 115 14.93 47.55 -6.13
N HIS A 116 15.42 48.53 -5.38
CA HIS A 116 15.01 49.93 -5.49
C HIS A 116 16.15 50.90 -5.14
N GLU A 117 16.06 52.16 -5.56
CA GLU A 117 17.08 53.17 -5.30
C GLU A 117 16.81 53.92 -3.98
N ASN A 118 17.84 54.10 -3.16
CA ASN A 118 17.79 54.95 -1.96
C ASN A 118 18.26 56.38 -2.26
N THR A 119 17.96 57.30 -1.33
CA THR A 119 18.39 58.72 -1.38
C THR A 119 19.90 58.96 -1.54
N GLY A 120 20.75 57.93 -1.40
CA GLY A 120 22.20 57.95 -1.60
C GLY A 120 22.71 57.38 -2.94
N GLY A 121 21.84 56.92 -3.83
CA GLY A 121 22.19 56.36 -5.15
C GLY A 121 22.69 54.90 -5.14
N THR A 122 22.82 54.30 -3.96
CA THR A 122 23.13 52.87 -3.79
C THR A 122 21.82 52.07 -3.69
N PRO A 123 21.64 50.99 -4.48
CA PRO A 123 20.40 50.22 -4.47
C PRO A 123 20.24 49.38 -3.19
N SER A 124 19.00 49.28 -2.72
CA SER A 124 18.56 48.32 -1.70
C SER A 124 17.99 47.08 -2.36
N TYR A 125 18.20 45.91 -1.76
CA TYR A 125 17.54 44.66 -2.18
C TYR A 125 17.59 43.58 -1.09
N VAL A 126 16.78 42.54 -1.26
CA VAL A 126 16.91 41.24 -0.56
C VAL A 126 17.35 40.19 -1.58
N ARG A 127 18.25 39.27 -1.20
CA ARG A 127 18.66 38.15 -2.05
C ARG A 127 18.37 36.81 -1.37
N PHE A 128 17.94 35.87 -2.19
CA PHE A 128 17.83 34.46 -1.83
C PHE A 128 18.74 33.66 -2.75
N LEU A 129 19.78 33.09 -2.17
CA LEU A 129 20.94 32.60 -2.89
C LEU A 129 21.20 31.13 -2.55
N MET A 130 21.66 30.38 -3.53
CA MET A 130 22.12 29.00 -3.48
C MET A 130 23.64 28.96 -3.55
N GLU A 131 24.25 28.07 -2.78
CA GLU A 131 25.70 27.82 -2.83
C GLU A 131 26.05 26.64 -3.76
N THR A 132 27.21 26.73 -4.41
CA THR A 132 27.66 25.81 -5.46
C THR A 132 28.49 24.61 -4.97
N GLU A 133 28.54 24.32 -3.66
CA GLU A 133 29.28 23.18 -3.11
C GLU A 133 28.40 21.95 -2.80
N THR A 134 29.06 20.79 -2.64
CA THR A 134 28.54 19.45 -2.28
C THR A 134 27.70 19.38 -0.99
N ALA A 135 27.64 20.45 -0.21
CA ALA A 135 26.79 20.53 0.97
C ALA A 135 25.36 21.05 0.67
N GLY A 136 25.13 21.71 -0.48
CA GLY A 136 23.79 22.11 -0.95
C GLY A 136 23.04 23.07 -0.02
N GLY A 137 23.59 24.26 0.21
CA GLY A 137 23.05 25.26 1.12
C GLY A 137 22.43 26.48 0.46
N TYR A 138 21.72 27.27 1.26
CA TYR A 138 21.17 28.56 0.87
C TYR A 138 21.61 29.67 1.82
N LYS A 139 21.57 30.90 1.31
CA LYS A 139 21.88 32.12 2.03
C LYS A 139 20.79 33.15 1.75
N ILE A 140 20.41 33.90 2.78
CA ILE A 140 19.52 35.06 2.65
C ILE A 140 20.26 36.27 3.20
N ASP A 141 20.40 37.30 2.36
CA ASP A 141 20.98 38.57 2.78
C ASP A 141 20.18 39.75 2.27
N LYS A 142 20.36 40.90 2.91
CA LYS A 142 19.79 42.16 2.45
C LYS A 142 20.86 43.24 2.40
N ARG A 143 20.62 44.19 1.50
CA ARG A 143 21.36 45.44 1.41
C ARG A 143 20.38 46.59 1.56
N GLU A 144 20.69 47.51 2.45
CA GLU A 144 19.94 48.76 2.63
C GLU A 144 20.90 49.94 2.46
N GLY A 145 20.99 50.46 1.23
CA GLY A 145 22.00 51.46 0.87
C GLY A 145 23.42 50.91 1.04
N ASP A 146 24.22 51.52 1.91
CA ASP A 146 25.59 51.07 2.18
C ASP A 146 25.68 50.00 3.29
N SER A 147 24.55 49.65 3.92
CA SER A 147 24.47 48.62 4.95
C SER A 147 24.23 47.24 4.35
N TYR A 148 24.96 46.23 4.83
CA TYR A 148 24.80 44.83 4.46
C TYR A 148 24.53 43.99 5.70
N GLU A 149 23.53 43.13 5.61
CA GLU A 149 23.12 42.23 6.69
C GLU A 149 22.86 40.84 6.12
N THR A 150 23.47 39.82 6.74
CA THR A 150 23.12 38.43 6.46
C THR A 150 21.97 38.05 7.38
N ILE A 151 20.83 37.67 6.80
CA ILE A 151 19.61 37.28 7.52
C ILE A 151 19.70 35.79 7.88
N VAL A 152 20.14 34.98 6.93
CA VAL A 152 20.44 33.57 7.11
C VAL A 152 21.86 33.35 6.60
N ASP A 153 22.76 33.01 7.52
CA ASP A 153 24.11 32.53 7.18
C ASP A 153 23.99 31.25 6.33
N PRO A 154 25.01 30.92 5.51
CA PRO A 154 25.02 29.68 4.72
C PRO A 154 24.49 28.45 5.48
N HIS A 155 23.30 28.01 5.11
CA HIS A 155 22.56 26.95 5.79
C HIS A 155 22.38 25.77 4.83
N GLN A 156 22.90 24.60 5.20
CA GLN A 156 22.77 23.39 4.38
C GLN A 156 21.33 22.88 4.37
N SER A 157 20.82 22.50 3.20
CA SER A 157 19.45 22.02 3.06
C SER A 157 19.42 20.71 2.28
N SER A 158 18.74 19.70 2.83
CA SER A 158 18.47 18.43 2.13
C SER A 158 17.53 18.62 0.93
N LEU A 159 16.80 19.74 0.90
CA LEU A 159 15.89 20.10 -0.18
C LEU A 159 16.64 20.52 -1.45
N VAL A 160 17.94 20.81 -1.38
CA VAL A 160 18.75 21.12 -2.55
C VAL A 160 19.13 19.83 -3.27
N ASN A 161 18.78 19.72 -4.55
CA ASN A 161 19.27 18.66 -5.43
C ASN A 161 20.73 18.94 -5.81
N ARG A 162 21.64 18.13 -5.25
CA ARG A 162 23.10 18.32 -5.32
C ARG A 162 23.74 17.57 -6.49
N ILE A 163 22.96 16.87 -7.31
CA ILE A 163 23.49 16.18 -8.49
C ILE A 163 24.03 17.24 -9.45
N ASN A 164 25.22 17.02 -10.02
CA ASN A 164 25.82 17.98 -10.94
C ASN A 164 24.92 18.19 -12.16
N GLY A 165 24.59 19.44 -12.50
CA GLY A 165 23.61 19.78 -13.53
C GLY A 165 22.14 19.57 -13.12
N ALA A 166 21.86 19.32 -11.84
CA ALA A 166 20.50 19.23 -11.35
C ALA A 166 19.80 20.58 -11.29
N LYS A 167 18.50 20.52 -11.50
CA LYS A 167 17.58 21.64 -11.43
C LYS A 167 17.13 21.83 -9.98
N ASN A 168 17.19 23.07 -9.51
CA ASN A 168 16.71 23.49 -8.20
C ASN A 168 15.79 24.69 -8.37
N ARG A 169 14.57 24.60 -7.84
CA ARG A 169 13.61 25.69 -7.87
C ARG A 169 13.73 26.56 -6.64
N LEU A 170 13.93 27.85 -6.86
CA LEU A 170 13.88 28.87 -5.81
C LEU A 170 12.56 29.62 -5.91
N SER A 171 11.87 29.79 -4.78
CA SER A 171 10.65 30.60 -4.76
C SER A 171 10.56 31.48 -3.52
N VAL A 172 9.91 32.62 -3.65
CA VAL A 172 9.69 33.57 -2.56
C VAL A 172 8.28 34.14 -2.63
N MET A 173 7.60 34.10 -1.50
CA MET A 173 6.31 34.77 -1.28
C MET A 173 6.53 35.98 -0.37
N LYS A 174 6.08 37.15 -0.81
CA LYS A 174 6.11 38.39 -0.03
C LYS A 174 4.70 38.94 0.17
N ARG A 175 4.37 39.27 1.43
CA ARG A 175 3.13 39.98 1.82
C ARG A 175 3.44 41.06 2.85
N GLY A 176 3.32 42.32 2.47
CA GLY A 176 3.80 43.43 3.29
C GLY A 176 5.29 43.25 3.62
N ASN A 177 5.63 43.19 4.91
CA ASN A 177 7.01 42.95 5.36
C ASN A 177 7.34 41.46 5.55
N GLU A 178 6.41 40.55 5.31
CA GLU A 178 6.60 39.11 5.53
C GLU A 178 7.14 38.42 4.28
N PHE A 179 8.28 37.74 4.42
CA PHE A 179 8.92 36.97 3.36
C PHE A 179 8.94 35.48 3.74
N SER A 180 8.51 34.62 2.84
CA SER A 180 8.67 33.16 2.94
C SER A 180 9.49 32.65 1.76
N PHE A 181 10.53 31.87 2.04
CA PHE A 181 11.51 31.38 1.07
C PHE A 181 11.39 29.87 0.92
N TYR A 182 11.50 29.37 -0.31
CA TYR A 182 11.24 27.97 -0.65
C TYR A 182 12.32 27.41 -1.59
N ILE A 183 12.73 26.17 -1.36
CA ILE A 183 13.59 25.40 -2.27
C ILE A 183 12.82 24.14 -2.64
N ASN A 184 12.70 23.85 -3.95
CA ASN A 184 12.00 22.67 -4.45
C ASN A 184 10.62 22.50 -3.77
N ASP A 185 9.86 23.60 -3.76
CA ASP A 185 8.50 23.73 -3.21
C ASP A 185 8.35 23.57 -1.69
N ALA A 186 9.43 23.29 -0.97
CA ALA A 186 9.45 23.22 0.49
C ALA A 186 9.98 24.52 1.10
N LYS A 187 9.29 25.02 2.14
CA LYS A 187 9.65 26.27 2.82
C LYS A 187 10.95 26.08 3.61
N VAL A 188 11.97 26.86 3.27
CA VAL A 188 13.27 26.85 3.97
C VAL A 188 13.40 27.96 4.99
N SER A 189 12.72 29.10 4.80
CA SER A 189 12.80 30.18 5.78
C SER A 189 11.60 31.13 5.78
N HIS A 190 11.43 31.86 6.87
CA HIS A 190 10.43 32.91 7.04
C HIS A 190 10.98 34.07 7.85
N HIS A 191 10.83 35.30 7.34
CA HIS A 191 11.29 36.48 8.04
C HIS A 191 10.41 37.70 7.77
N THR A 192 10.20 38.49 8.80
CA THR A 192 9.77 39.89 8.68
C THR A 192 10.99 40.73 8.30
N ILE A 193 10.99 41.34 7.11
CA ILE A 193 12.06 42.21 6.61
C ILE A 193 11.48 43.59 6.32
N GLU A 194 11.79 44.55 7.20
CA GLU A 194 11.35 45.94 7.05
C GLU A 194 12.22 46.72 6.05
N GLY A 195 11.66 47.78 5.46
CA GLY A 195 12.36 48.67 4.53
C GLY A 195 12.30 48.25 3.05
N PHE A 196 11.51 47.22 2.73
CA PHE A 196 11.38 46.67 1.38
C PHE A 196 9.91 46.60 0.94
N ASP A 197 9.24 47.75 0.84
CA ASP A 197 7.81 47.81 0.49
C ASP A 197 7.51 47.30 -0.92
N GLY A 198 8.47 47.40 -1.85
CA GLY A 198 8.39 46.86 -3.20
C GLY A 198 9.64 47.19 -4.03
N GLY A 199 9.70 46.68 -5.25
CA GLY A 199 10.80 46.96 -6.18
C GLY A 199 10.92 45.95 -7.31
N GLY A 200 12.07 45.96 -7.98
CA GLY A 200 12.37 45.03 -9.06
C GLY A 200 12.72 43.62 -8.56
N ILE A 201 12.34 42.62 -9.33
CA ILE A 201 12.65 41.20 -9.08
C ILE A 201 13.50 40.66 -10.23
N GLY A 202 14.45 39.77 -9.94
CA GLY A 202 15.26 39.14 -10.97
C GLY A 202 16.29 38.17 -10.44
N LEU A 203 17.41 38.07 -11.14
CA LEU A 203 18.44 37.05 -10.92
C LEU A 203 19.72 37.68 -10.36
N SER A 204 20.44 36.92 -9.53
CA SER A 204 21.75 37.26 -8.98
C SER A 204 22.72 36.12 -9.24
N VAL A 205 23.90 36.42 -9.77
CA VAL A 205 24.92 35.42 -10.14
C VAL A 205 26.33 35.91 -9.79
N ASN A 206 27.21 35.00 -9.43
CA ASN A 206 28.64 35.28 -9.30
C ASN A 206 29.37 35.02 -10.63
N HIS A 207 30.34 35.86 -10.98
CA HIS A 207 31.11 35.76 -12.23
C HIS A 207 32.02 34.52 -12.31
N GLN A 208 32.21 33.80 -11.22
CA GLN A 208 32.91 32.51 -11.20
C GLN A 208 32.05 31.33 -11.66
N LEU A 209 30.78 31.58 -12.00
CA LEU A 209 29.79 30.54 -12.30
C LEU A 209 29.23 30.61 -13.72
N ASP A 210 28.95 29.43 -14.25
CA ASP A 210 28.00 29.23 -15.34
C ASP A 210 26.69 28.68 -14.74
N VAL A 211 25.59 29.41 -14.90
CA VAL A 211 24.29 29.07 -14.31
C VAL A 211 23.21 29.30 -15.35
N SER A 212 22.29 28.34 -15.49
CA SER A 212 21.09 28.53 -16.31
C SER A 212 19.84 28.70 -15.46
N PHE A 213 18.90 29.48 -16.00
CA PHE A 213 17.62 29.79 -15.39
C PHE A 213 16.50 29.42 -16.34
N ASP A 214 15.41 28.89 -15.78
CA ASP A 214 14.23 28.47 -16.54
C ASP A 214 12.93 28.70 -15.74
N ASN A 215 11.80 28.75 -16.44
CA ASN A 215 10.45 28.94 -15.87
C ASN A 215 10.37 30.06 -14.82
N PHE A 216 10.88 31.25 -15.16
CA PHE A 216 10.83 32.41 -14.29
C PHE A 216 9.40 32.96 -14.25
N LEU A 217 8.78 32.92 -13.07
CA LEU A 217 7.39 33.29 -12.81
C LEU A 217 7.32 34.39 -11.76
N ILE A 218 6.54 35.44 -12.00
CA ILE A 218 6.13 36.42 -10.98
C ILE A 218 4.62 36.58 -11.07
N THR A 219 3.90 36.48 -9.94
CA THR A 219 2.47 36.79 -9.87
C THR A 219 2.19 37.95 -8.93
N SER A 220 1.31 38.85 -9.35
CA SER A 220 0.90 40.05 -8.58
C SER A 220 -0.38 39.83 -7.78
N THR A 221 -1.08 38.73 -8.04
CA THR A 221 -2.29 38.35 -7.33
C THR A 221 -1.96 37.39 -6.20
N ASP A 222 -2.73 37.47 -5.12
CA ASP A 222 -2.62 36.60 -3.96
C ASP A 222 -2.77 35.09 -4.30
N ASP A 223 -3.18 34.74 -5.53
CA ASP A 223 -3.47 33.38 -6.00
C ASP A 223 -2.29 32.80 -6.83
N PRO A 224 -1.54 31.81 -6.31
CA PRO A 224 -0.34 31.28 -6.97
C PRO A 224 -0.62 30.35 -8.17
N TRP A 225 -1.89 30.09 -8.53
CA TRP A 225 -2.26 29.02 -9.46
C TRP A 225 -2.90 29.53 -10.76
N ILE A 226 -2.08 29.81 -11.77
CA ILE A 226 -2.55 30.23 -13.10
C ILE A 226 -3.05 29.02 -13.91
N LYS A 227 -4.37 28.99 -14.20
CA LYS A 227 -5.00 27.90 -14.96
C LYS A 227 -4.48 27.83 -16.41
N LYS A 228 -3.89 26.69 -16.78
CA LYS A 228 -3.61 26.31 -18.17
C LYS A 228 -4.90 25.92 -18.88
N GLY A 229 -5.11 26.46 -20.09
CA GLY A 229 -6.17 26.02 -20.99
C GLY A 229 -5.95 24.57 -21.44
N GLY A 230 -7.02 23.93 -21.95
CA GLY A 230 -6.93 22.58 -22.53
C GLY A 230 -8.07 22.33 -23.50
N LEU A 231 -7.87 21.38 -24.42
CA LEU A 231 -8.86 21.01 -25.45
C LEU A 231 -10.12 20.34 -24.88
N PHE A 232 -10.01 19.69 -23.72
CA PHE A 232 -11.09 18.96 -23.05
C PHE A 232 -11.28 19.47 -21.63
N SER A 233 -12.48 19.28 -21.08
CA SER A 233 -12.80 19.66 -19.70
C SER A 233 -13.46 18.54 -18.92
N MET A 234 -13.17 18.49 -17.64
CA MET A 234 -13.81 17.68 -16.61
C MET A 234 -14.29 18.63 -15.51
N ASN A 235 -15.30 18.23 -14.74
CA ASN A 235 -15.80 19.07 -13.67
C ASN A 235 -15.88 18.28 -12.35
N VAL A 236 -15.07 18.67 -11.36
CA VAL A 236 -14.98 18.03 -10.05
C VAL A 236 -15.83 18.80 -9.05
N ARG A 237 -16.69 18.12 -8.29
CA ARG A 237 -17.53 18.74 -7.26
C ARG A 237 -17.34 18.03 -5.94
N GLY A 238 -17.42 18.74 -4.82
CA GLY A 238 -17.28 18.11 -3.52
C GLY A 238 -17.39 19.04 -2.33
N GLN A 239 -17.15 18.48 -1.15
CA GLN A 239 -16.99 19.16 0.12
C GLN A 239 -15.53 19.07 0.58
N LEU A 240 -15.11 20.00 1.44
CA LEU A 240 -13.74 20.11 1.93
C LEU A 240 -13.69 19.90 3.44
N SER A 241 -12.72 19.13 3.92
CA SER A 241 -12.35 19.06 5.34
C SER A 241 -10.85 19.32 5.53
N VAL A 242 -10.51 19.91 6.67
CA VAL A 242 -9.13 20.03 7.15
C VAL A 242 -9.03 19.22 8.43
N ASP A 243 -8.11 18.26 8.49
CA ASP A 243 -7.91 17.34 9.62
C ASP A 243 -9.24 16.71 10.11
N GLY A 244 -10.08 16.26 9.16
CA GLY A 244 -11.38 15.66 9.42
C GLY A 244 -12.50 16.64 9.81
N VAL A 245 -12.22 17.94 9.87
CA VAL A 245 -13.21 19.00 10.19
C VAL A 245 -13.69 19.67 8.91
N LYS A 246 -15.01 19.63 8.65
CA LYS A 246 -15.60 20.28 7.48
C LYS A 246 -15.37 21.80 7.51
N ILE A 247 -15.00 22.35 6.36
CA ILE A 247 -14.91 23.80 6.19
C ILE A 247 -16.31 24.37 5.99
N GLU A 248 -16.71 25.25 6.91
CA GLU A 248 -18.02 25.91 6.92
C GLU A 248 -17.91 27.45 6.84
N THR A 249 -16.80 27.95 6.29
CA THR A 249 -16.50 29.38 6.19
C THR A 249 -15.95 29.74 4.80
N PRO A 250 -16.13 31.00 4.33
CA PRO A 250 -15.52 31.46 3.09
C PRO A 250 -14.01 31.62 3.25
N GLY A 251 -13.31 31.96 2.16
CA GLY A 251 -11.87 32.25 2.18
C GLY A 251 -10.97 31.11 1.70
N TYR A 252 -11.54 29.97 1.32
CA TYR A 252 -10.80 28.82 0.78
C TYR A 252 -10.94 28.70 -0.74
N VAL A 253 -9.84 28.31 -1.39
CA VAL A 253 -9.70 28.10 -2.84
C VAL A 253 -9.13 26.73 -3.08
N ILE A 254 -9.75 25.94 -3.94
CA ILE A 254 -9.20 24.65 -4.38
C ILE A 254 -8.68 24.76 -5.81
N ALA A 255 -7.52 24.17 -6.07
CA ALA A 255 -6.93 24.04 -7.39
C ALA A 255 -6.65 22.57 -7.73
N ALA A 256 -6.71 22.27 -9.03
CA ALA A 256 -6.38 20.98 -9.62
C ALA A 256 -5.10 21.10 -10.43
N PHE A 257 -4.24 20.08 -10.36
CA PHE A 257 -2.92 20.05 -11.00
C PHE A 257 -2.77 18.77 -11.79
N GLY A 258 -2.21 18.86 -13.00
CA GLY A 258 -1.86 17.67 -13.77
C GLY A 258 -0.53 17.04 -13.33
N PRO A 259 0.02 16.10 -14.12
CA PRO A 259 1.19 15.31 -13.73
C PRO A 259 2.47 16.11 -13.49
N GLU A 260 2.53 17.34 -14.01
CA GLU A 260 3.65 18.27 -13.83
C GLU A 260 3.57 19.06 -12.51
N GLY A 261 2.63 18.72 -11.61
CA GLY A 261 2.53 19.27 -10.25
C GLY A 261 2.01 20.71 -10.21
N ASP A 262 2.44 21.49 -9.22
CA ASP A 262 1.91 22.84 -8.90
C ASP A 262 1.96 23.85 -10.06
N TYR A 263 2.79 23.58 -11.06
CA TYR A 263 3.00 24.39 -12.26
C TYR A 263 2.07 24.00 -13.41
N ASP A 264 1.25 22.99 -13.18
CA ASP A 264 0.30 22.44 -14.12
C ASP A 264 -1.13 22.61 -13.64
N CYS A 265 -1.44 23.80 -13.10
CA CYS A 265 -2.77 24.15 -12.67
C CYS A 265 -3.76 23.98 -13.84
N ARG A 266 -4.64 22.99 -13.73
CA ARG A 266 -5.67 22.63 -14.70
C ARG A 266 -7.02 23.22 -14.35
N GLY A 267 -7.18 23.75 -13.14
CA GLY A 267 -8.43 24.39 -12.72
C GLY A 267 -8.30 25.01 -11.33
N VAL A 268 -9.08 26.07 -11.08
CA VAL A 268 -9.22 26.71 -9.76
C VAL A 268 -10.69 27.02 -9.51
N ALA A 269 -11.15 26.88 -8.27
CA ALA A 269 -12.49 27.26 -7.84
C ALA A 269 -12.53 27.72 -6.38
N ASP A 270 -13.37 28.72 -6.10
CA ASP A 270 -13.70 29.11 -4.73
C ASP A 270 -14.64 28.08 -4.09
N ILE A 271 -14.55 27.96 -2.76
CA ILE A 271 -15.52 27.23 -1.96
C ILE A 271 -16.65 28.18 -1.57
N VAL A 272 -17.88 27.81 -1.93
CA VAL A 272 -19.06 28.66 -1.76
C VAL A 272 -20.18 27.91 -1.06
N GLU A 273 -20.95 28.62 -0.23
CA GLU A 273 -22.16 28.08 0.38
C GLU A 273 -23.26 27.92 -0.67
N SER A 274 -23.81 26.71 -0.80
CA SER A 274 -24.95 26.41 -1.65
C SER A 274 -25.93 25.50 -0.92
N SER A 275 -27.18 25.94 -0.77
CA SER A 275 -28.26 25.18 -0.12
C SER A 275 -27.96 24.72 1.32
N GLY A 276 -27.17 25.50 2.07
CA GLY A 276 -26.81 25.20 3.46
C GLY A 276 -25.56 24.33 3.62
N GLU A 277 -24.82 24.05 2.55
CA GLU A 277 -23.55 23.33 2.60
C GLU A 277 -22.47 24.06 1.80
N TRP A 278 -21.24 24.05 2.31
CA TRP A 278 -20.07 24.60 1.62
C TRP A 278 -19.51 23.59 0.64
N ARG A 279 -19.47 23.97 -0.64
CA ARG A 279 -19.08 23.08 -1.74
C ARG A 279 -18.20 23.81 -2.75
N TYR A 280 -17.38 23.06 -3.47
CA TYR A 280 -16.68 23.55 -4.65
C TYR A 280 -17.23 22.93 -5.92
N ASN A 281 -17.07 23.66 -7.02
CA ASN A 281 -17.39 23.22 -8.36
C ASN A 281 -16.23 23.61 -9.28
N LEU A 282 -15.30 22.68 -9.47
CA LEU A 282 -13.97 22.90 -10.01
C LEU A 282 -13.87 22.38 -11.46
N PRO A 283 -13.86 23.28 -12.46
CA PRO A 283 -13.63 22.91 -13.85
C PRO A 283 -12.14 22.70 -14.13
N VAL A 284 -11.76 21.47 -14.45
CA VAL A 284 -10.41 21.00 -14.77
C VAL A 284 -10.25 20.85 -16.29
N SER A 285 -9.17 21.35 -16.87
CA SER A 285 -8.88 21.25 -18.31
C SER A 285 -7.64 20.40 -18.60
N SER A 286 -7.69 19.64 -19.70
CA SER A 286 -6.57 18.83 -20.20
C SER A 286 -6.56 18.79 -21.73
N ASP A 287 -5.40 18.56 -22.32
CA ASP A 287 -5.25 18.26 -23.76
C ASP A 287 -5.44 16.78 -24.09
N LYS A 288 -5.49 15.92 -23.06
CA LYS A 288 -5.77 14.49 -23.17
C LYS A 288 -7.25 14.23 -22.89
N ARG A 289 -7.78 13.17 -23.52
CA ARG A 289 -9.19 12.80 -23.39
C ARG A 289 -9.48 11.90 -22.18
N LEU A 290 -8.50 11.09 -21.77
CA LEU A 290 -8.60 10.07 -20.71
C LEU A 290 -7.22 9.82 -20.05
N GLY A 291 -7.22 9.41 -18.78
CA GLY A 291 -6.11 8.70 -18.13
C GLY A 291 -4.95 9.58 -17.63
N GLU A 292 -5.18 10.88 -17.42
CA GLU A 292 -4.18 11.78 -16.86
C GLU A 292 -4.46 12.03 -15.38
N ASP A 293 -3.47 11.83 -14.51
CA ASP A 293 -3.66 12.02 -13.08
C ASP A 293 -3.80 13.50 -12.71
N ILE A 294 -4.86 13.81 -11.97
CA ILE A 294 -5.15 15.13 -11.42
C ILE A 294 -5.01 15.06 -9.90
N THR A 295 -4.16 15.92 -9.35
CA THR A 295 -3.99 16.15 -7.91
C THR A 295 -4.65 17.48 -7.52
N PHE A 296 -4.83 17.73 -6.21
CA PHE A 296 -5.47 18.95 -5.73
C PHE A 296 -4.66 19.62 -4.62
N LYS A 297 -4.83 20.94 -4.48
CA LYS A 297 -4.36 21.72 -3.33
C LYS A 297 -5.40 22.74 -2.95
N THR A 298 -5.41 23.14 -1.69
CA THR A 298 -6.25 24.23 -1.22
C THR A 298 -5.44 25.30 -0.55
N TRP A 299 -5.87 26.53 -0.75
CA TRP A 299 -5.29 27.70 -0.15
C TRP A 299 -6.36 28.44 0.66
N ASN A 300 -6.05 28.73 1.92
CA ASN A 300 -6.84 29.63 2.74
C ASN A 300 -6.30 31.07 2.55
N ARG A 301 -7.09 31.91 1.89
CA ARG A 301 -6.73 33.30 1.57
C ARG A 301 -6.53 34.16 2.82
N ASP A 302 -7.31 33.89 3.86
CA ASP A 302 -7.31 34.70 5.09
C ASP A 302 -6.08 34.44 5.97
N SER A 303 -5.58 33.20 6.01
CA SER A 303 -4.40 32.81 6.80
C SER A 303 -3.12 32.68 5.97
N GLY A 304 -3.22 32.63 4.63
CA GLY A 304 -2.09 32.31 3.76
C GLY A 304 -1.65 30.84 3.79
N GLN A 305 -2.38 29.97 4.50
CA GLN A 305 -2.01 28.56 4.64
C GLN A 305 -2.40 27.74 3.42
N PHE A 306 -1.50 26.86 3.02
CA PHE A 306 -1.74 25.85 1.99
C PHE A 306 -2.01 24.50 2.63
N TYR A 307 -2.79 23.70 1.92
CA TYR A 307 -3.16 22.36 2.30
C TYR A 307 -3.01 21.44 1.09
N ASN A 308 -2.29 20.34 1.26
CA ASN A 308 -2.17 19.29 0.25
C ASN A 308 -3.31 18.27 0.40
N THR A 309 -3.70 17.64 -0.71
CA THR A 309 -4.73 16.59 -0.71
C THR A 309 -4.11 15.23 -0.95
N LYS A 310 -4.59 14.19 -0.24
CA LYS A 310 -4.20 12.79 -0.48
C LYS A 310 -4.79 12.19 -1.77
N SER A 311 -5.87 12.78 -2.30
CA SER A 311 -6.67 12.19 -3.37
C SER A 311 -6.14 12.53 -4.78
N LYS A 312 -5.98 11.50 -5.63
CA LYS A 312 -5.77 11.63 -7.08
C LYS A 312 -7.05 11.25 -7.83
N VAL A 313 -7.30 11.89 -8.96
CA VAL A 313 -8.39 11.52 -9.87
C VAL A 313 -7.87 11.44 -11.29
N SER A 314 -8.16 10.34 -11.99
CA SER A 314 -7.84 10.26 -13.42
C SER A 314 -8.81 11.11 -14.24
N PHE A 315 -8.25 12.00 -15.06
CA PHE A 315 -8.99 12.89 -15.94
C PHE A 315 -9.83 12.10 -16.95
N LYS A 316 -11.09 12.53 -17.12
CA LYS A 316 -12.02 12.00 -18.12
C LYS A 316 -12.81 13.13 -18.76
N ALA A 317 -12.59 13.35 -20.05
CA ALA A 317 -13.24 14.43 -20.80
C ALA A 317 -14.77 14.35 -20.73
N ASP A 318 -15.40 15.53 -20.63
CA ASP A 318 -16.84 15.77 -20.64
C ASP A 318 -17.63 15.07 -19.53
N THR A 319 -16.97 14.79 -18.39
CA THR A 319 -17.60 14.17 -17.22
C THR A 319 -17.70 15.11 -16.02
N VAL A 320 -18.66 14.78 -15.15
CA VAL A 320 -18.77 15.34 -13.81
C VAL A 320 -18.35 14.26 -12.83
N PHE A 321 -17.43 14.60 -11.93
CA PHE A 321 -16.94 13.72 -10.88
C PHE A 321 -17.33 14.30 -9.52
N ASP A 322 -18.17 13.58 -8.77
CA ASP A 322 -18.59 13.98 -7.43
C ASP A 322 -17.67 13.30 -6.39
N MET A 323 -16.82 14.12 -5.77
CA MET A 323 -15.90 13.72 -4.71
C MET A 323 -16.57 13.98 -3.35
N LEU A 324 -16.89 12.92 -2.62
CA LEU A 324 -17.68 12.98 -1.38
C LEU A 324 -17.05 13.89 -0.31
N THR A 325 -15.74 13.84 -0.10
CA THR A 325 -14.98 14.77 0.77
C THR A 325 -13.49 14.75 0.40
N VAL A 326 -12.85 15.92 0.32
CA VAL A 326 -11.38 16.07 0.27
C VAL A 326 -10.88 16.42 1.66
N ASP A 327 -10.14 15.50 2.29
CA ASP A 327 -9.50 15.78 3.58
C ASP A 327 -8.06 16.28 3.39
N MET A 328 -7.71 17.35 4.09
CA MET A 328 -6.47 18.08 3.88
C MET A 328 -5.73 18.35 5.18
N ARG A 329 -4.40 18.49 5.09
CA ARG A 329 -3.54 18.74 6.25
C ARG A 329 -2.73 20.02 6.09
N LEU A 330 -2.40 20.66 7.21
CA LEU A 330 -1.54 21.83 7.26
C LEU A 330 -0.16 21.52 6.67
N CYS A 331 0.30 22.33 5.72
CA CYS A 331 1.69 22.28 5.26
C CYS A 331 2.64 22.60 6.43
N GLY A 332 3.39 21.61 6.91
CA GLY A 332 4.36 21.76 8.01
C GLY A 332 4.63 20.52 8.87
N HIS A 333 3.77 19.50 8.82
CA HIS A 333 4.10 18.17 9.34
C HIS A 333 4.68 17.32 8.19
N PRO A 334 5.89 16.74 8.33
CA PRO A 334 6.37 15.77 7.34
C PRO A 334 5.40 14.58 7.28
N GLU A 335 4.94 14.20 6.09
CA GLU A 335 4.07 13.01 5.91
C GLU A 335 4.76 11.72 6.37
N GLU A 336 6.08 11.72 6.31
CA GLU A 336 6.98 10.73 6.89
C GLU A 336 8.27 11.42 7.34
N ILE A 337 8.72 11.11 8.56
CA ILE A 337 10.07 11.38 9.03
C ILE A 337 10.82 10.07 8.90
N PHE A 338 11.96 10.07 8.21
CA PHE A 338 12.81 8.92 8.06
C PHE A 338 14.28 9.33 8.19
N GLU A 339 14.99 8.66 9.06
CA GLU A 339 16.43 8.82 9.30
C GLU A 339 17.08 7.44 9.09
N ASP A 340 17.82 7.29 7.99
CA ASP A 340 18.57 6.07 7.67
C ASP A 340 19.98 6.06 8.30
N PHE A 341 20.44 7.22 8.79
CA PHE A 341 21.77 7.39 9.39
C PHE A 341 22.95 6.94 8.51
N GLU A 342 22.76 6.93 7.19
CA GLU A 342 23.83 6.56 6.25
C GLU A 342 24.94 7.62 6.20
N ILE A 343 24.56 8.89 6.40
CA ILE A 343 25.45 10.05 6.20
C ILE A 343 25.52 10.96 7.43
N ASP A 344 24.40 11.17 8.13
CA ASP A 344 24.32 12.06 9.30
C ASP A 344 23.21 11.67 10.28
N ALA A 345 23.15 12.33 11.43
CA ALA A 345 22.19 12.04 12.50
C ALA A 345 20.77 12.54 12.21
N GLY A 346 20.53 13.23 11.08
CA GLY A 346 19.24 13.78 10.72
C GLY A 346 18.72 14.78 11.75
N GLY A 347 17.48 14.58 12.21
CA GLY A 347 16.88 15.36 13.29
C GLY A 347 17.41 15.06 14.71
N PHE A 348 18.42 14.21 14.87
CA PHE A 348 19.08 13.91 16.14
C PHE A 348 20.40 14.68 16.32
N TRP A 349 20.95 14.68 17.54
CA TRP A 349 22.12 15.48 17.89
C TRP A 349 23.36 14.61 18.17
N GLU A 350 24.43 14.75 17.38
CA GLU A 350 25.73 14.09 17.62
C GLU A 350 26.51 14.68 18.82
N THR A 351 25.92 14.62 20.01
CA THR A 351 26.49 15.15 21.25
C THR A 351 26.23 14.22 22.41
N GLY A 352 27.15 14.11 23.39
CA GLY A 352 26.88 13.33 24.61
C GLY A 352 27.07 11.81 24.48
N GLY A 353 27.92 11.37 23.54
CA GLY A 353 28.23 9.94 23.31
C GLY A 353 27.69 9.40 21.98
N PHE A 354 26.96 10.21 21.23
CA PHE A 354 26.42 9.85 19.93
C PHE A 354 27.34 10.23 18.78
N SER A 355 27.31 9.40 17.75
CA SER A 355 27.98 9.63 16.47
C SER A 355 27.33 8.78 15.39
N VAL A 356 27.35 9.23 14.14
CA VAL A 356 27.04 8.35 13.01
C VAL A 356 28.30 7.60 12.58
N SER A 357 28.22 6.27 12.52
CA SER A 357 29.30 5.41 12.05
C SER A 357 28.76 4.12 11.45
N ASP A 358 29.34 3.68 10.32
CA ASP A 358 28.94 2.46 9.61
C ASP A 358 27.43 2.40 9.29
N GLY A 359 26.90 3.53 8.81
CA GLY A 359 25.49 3.70 8.42
C GLY A 359 24.50 3.63 9.58
N ARG A 360 24.94 3.92 10.80
CA ARG A 360 24.13 3.76 12.02
C ARG A 360 24.38 4.87 13.01
N TYR A 361 23.34 5.25 13.74
CA TYR A 361 23.43 6.20 14.85
C TYR A 361 23.88 5.49 16.12
N LEU A 362 25.18 5.55 16.39
CA LEU A 362 25.83 4.84 17.48
C LEU A 362 25.89 5.71 18.74
N PHE A 363 25.36 5.17 19.84
CA PHE A 363 25.59 5.68 21.18
C PHE A 363 26.67 4.83 21.88
N LYS A 364 27.74 5.49 22.35
CA LYS A 364 28.77 4.89 23.20
C LYS A 364 28.62 5.34 24.65
N GLY A 365 28.38 4.37 25.51
CA GLY A 365 28.27 4.57 26.95
C GLY A 365 29.59 4.97 27.59
N ASN A 366 29.51 5.56 28.78
CA ASN A 366 30.67 5.89 29.62
C ASN A 366 30.75 5.04 30.90
N GLU A 367 30.05 3.89 30.91
CA GLU A 367 29.96 2.92 32.00
C GLU A 367 29.26 3.41 33.29
N THR A 368 28.72 4.64 33.32
CA THR A 368 28.00 5.15 34.48
C THR A 368 26.54 4.71 34.49
N ASN A 369 25.96 4.49 35.69
CA ASN A 369 24.53 4.18 35.83
C ASN A 369 23.66 5.45 35.75
N THR A 370 23.74 6.12 34.60
CA THR A 370 22.90 7.27 34.23
C THR A 370 22.29 7.01 32.85
N PHE A 371 21.32 7.80 32.41
CA PHE A 371 20.67 7.60 31.12
C PHE A 371 20.62 8.88 30.31
N TRP A 372 20.47 8.72 29.00
CA TRP A 372 20.22 9.78 28.04
C TRP A 372 18.91 9.54 27.32
N ILE A 373 18.25 10.64 26.99
CA ILE A 373 17.16 10.68 26.04
C ILE A 373 17.60 11.65 24.96
N ASP A 374 17.74 11.14 23.74
CA ASP A 374 17.95 11.99 22.58
C ASP A 374 16.65 12.10 21.81
N ALA A 375 16.08 13.29 21.81
CA ALA A 375 14.79 13.54 21.18
C ALA A 375 15.01 13.98 19.75
N TRP A 376 14.20 13.45 18.85
CA TRP A 376 14.16 13.95 17.49
C TRP A 376 13.69 15.41 17.53
N ALA A 377 14.53 16.29 17.00
CA ALA A 377 14.39 17.74 17.03
C ALA A 377 14.51 18.34 15.63
N GLY A 378 14.02 17.61 14.62
CA GLY A 378 13.93 18.11 13.25
C GLY A 378 12.71 19.00 13.00
N GLY A 379 12.63 19.54 11.78
CA GLY A 379 11.57 20.44 11.33
C GLY A 379 11.85 21.93 11.59
N SER A 380 10.87 22.78 11.30
CA SER A 380 11.02 24.23 11.23
C SER A 380 11.02 24.97 12.58
N ASP A 381 10.56 24.33 13.66
CA ASP A 381 10.52 24.92 15.01
C ASP A 381 10.61 23.83 16.09
N PRO A 382 11.80 23.23 16.31
CA PRO A 382 11.93 22.11 17.23
C PRO A 382 11.91 22.55 18.70
N GLY A 383 11.04 21.93 19.50
CA GLY A 383 10.87 22.18 20.92
C GLY A 383 11.79 21.35 21.83
N GLY A 384 12.82 20.71 21.26
CA GLY A 384 13.72 19.81 21.98
C GLY A 384 13.01 18.60 22.59
N ILE A 385 13.46 18.11 23.74
CA ILE A 385 12.88 16.93 24.43
C ILE A 385 11.46 17.15 24.97
N ALA A 386 11.01 18.40 25.09
CA ALA A 386 9.73 18.73 25.70
C ALA A 386 8.95 19.71 24.84
N PRO A 387 8.59 19.32 23.60
CA PRO A 387 7.94 20.21 22.68
C PRO A 387 6.54 20.57 23.13
N ARG A 388 6.15 21.80 22.79
CA ARG A 388 4.78 22.29 22.89
C ARG A 388 4.00 21.94 21.62
N PRO A 389 2.66 21.96 21.65
CA PRO A 389 1.84 21.61 20.48
C PRO A 389 2.12 22.38 19.19
N ASP A 390 2.75 23.56 19.28
CA ASP A 390 3.15 24.42 18.17
C ASP A 390 4.54 24.06 17.58
N ASN A 391 5.32 23.22 18.25
CA ASN A 391 6.65 22.83 17.78
C ASN A 391 6.59 21.71 16.73
N SER A 392 7.54 21.71 15.79
CA SER A 392 7.59 20.78 14.65
C SER A 392 7.82 19.31 15.04
N ASN A 393 8.35 19.07 16.23
CA ASN A 393 8.58 17.73 16.78
C ASN A 393 7.55 17.33 17.85
N TYR A 394 6.37 17.97 17.89
CA TYR A 394 5.24 17.54 18.71
C TYR A 394 4.31 16.61 17.94
N PHE A 395 4.11 15.40 18.47
CA PHE A 395 3.27 14.37 17.85
C PHE A 395 2.12 13.97 18.77
N LYS A 396 0.88 14.04 18.26
CA LYS A 396 -0.32 13.56 18.96
C LYS A 396 -0.55 12.08 18.72
N ASP A 397 -0.78 11.71 17.47
CA ASP A 397 -0.97 10.34 17.04
C ASP A 397 0.12 10.01 16.02
N PHE A 398 0.82 8.92 16.24
CA PHE A 398 1.98 8.51 15.44
C PHE A 398 2.12 6.98 15.39
N PHE A 399 2.76 6.51 14.34
CA PHE A 399 3.50 5.26 14.33
C PHE A 399 4.99 5.60 14.30
N VAL A 400 5.76 5.09 15.25
CA VAL A 400 7.21 5.25 15.29
C VAL A 400 7.88 3.89 15.25
N SER A 401 8.96 3.75 14.48
CA SER A 401 9.78 2.54 14.43
C SER A 401 11.27 2.86 14.39
N VAL A 402 12.10 1.96 14.92
CA VAL A 402 13.57 2.05 14.84
C VAL A 402 14.17 0.66 14.90
N ASP A 403 15.19 0.41 14.08
CA ASP A 403 16.03 -0.76 14.22
C ASP A 403 17.08 -0.49 15.30
N THR A 404 17.24 -1.44 16.20
CA THR A 404 18.16 -1.33 17.32
C THR A 404 19.14 -2.49 17.32
N LEU A 405 20.38 -2.22 17.68
CA LEU A 405 21.40 -3.22 17.87
C LEU A 405 22.13 -2.98 19.18
N TRP A 406 22.16 -4.01 20.02
CA TRP A 406 23.04 -4.07 21.18
C TRP A 406 24.46 -4.37 20.72
N GLU A 407 25.39 -3.46 20.97
CA GLU A 407 26.79 -3.59 20.56
C GLU A 407 27.64 -4.15 21.71
N ASP A 408 27.51 -3.58 22.92
CA ASP A 408 28.24 -4.01 24.11
C ASP A 408 27.56 -3.54 25.42
N GLY A 409 27.98 -4.12 26.56
CA GLY A 409 27.57 -3.73 27.91
C GLY A 409 26.76 -4.79 28.67
N PRO A 410 26.16 -4.47 29.83
CA PRO A 410 25.45 -5.46 30.64
C PRO A 410 24.17 -6.00 29.98
N GLU A 411 23.98 -7.32 30.02
CA GLU A 411 22.90 -8.04 29.33
C GLU A 411 21.47 -7.73 29.82
N ASN A 412 21.35 -7.08 30.98
CA ASN A 412 20.09 -6.84 31.70
C ASN A 412 19.69 -5.36 31.77
N ILE A 413 20.30 -4.50 30.94
CA ILE A 413 20.00 -3.08 30.87
C ILE A 413 19.19 -2.78 29.61
N GLY A 414 18.18 -1.92 29.76
CA GLY A 414 17.25 -1.58 28.69
C GLY A 414 17.67 -0.39 27.84
N TYR A 415 17.34 -0.46 26.56
CA TYR A 415 17.41 0.64 25.58
C TYR A 415 16.15 0.61 24.70
N GLY A 416 15.80 1.71 24.02
CA GLY A 416 14.61 1.76 23.16
C GLY A 416 14.06 3.17 22.97
N PHE A 417 12.75 3.37 23.19
CA PHE A 417 12.06 4.64 22.96
C PHE A 417 11.70 5.40 24.22
N THR A 418 11.57 6.72 24.06
CA THR A 418 10.69 7.61 24.84
C THR A 418 9.72 8.31 23.90
N VAL A 419 8.42 8.28 24.22
CA VAL A 419 7.38 8.96 23.43
C VAL A 419 6.47 9.80 24.32
N CYS A 420 5.75 10.73 23.69
CA CYS A 420 4.89 11.70 24.36
C CYS A 420 5.66 12.49 25.42
N THR A 421 6.88 12.91 25.08
CA THR A 421 7.72 13.69 25.99
C THR A 421 7.21 15.13 26.07
N TYR A 422 6.97 15.64 27.27
CA TYR A 422 6.56 17.04 27.47
C TYR A 422 7.00 17.57 28.84
N GLU A 423 7.15 18.89 28.94
CA GLU A 423 7.46 19.55 30.21
C GLU A 423 6.17 19.72 31.02
N ASN A 424 6.12 19.10 32.19
CA ASN A 424 4.97 19.21 33.08
C ASN A 424 5.05 20.46 33.98
N THR A 425 4.00 20.68 34.77
CA THR A 425 3.88 21.82 35.70
C THR A 425 4.97 21.88 36.76
N ALA A 426 5.67 20.77 37.03
CA ALA A 426 6.80 20.67 37.94
C ALA A 426 8.17 20.88 37.25
N LYS A 427 8.20 21.26 35.96
CA LYS A 427 9.41 21.43 35.13
C LYS A 427 10.27 20.17 35.01
N THR A 428 9.63 19.00 34.99
CA THR A 428 10.27 17.73 34.69
C THR A 428 9.70 17.16 33.39
N VAL A 429 10.40 16.21 32.78
CA VAL A 429 9.94 15.57 31.53
C VAL A 429 9.04 14.39 31.89
N SER A 430 7.78 14.46 31.48
CA SER A 430 6.87 13.31 31.45
C SER A 430 7.13 12.49 30.18
N TYR A 431 6.94 11.17 30.21
CA TYR A 431 7.11 10.29 29.05
C TYR A 431 6.43 8.93 29.22
N VAL A 432 6.24 8.22 28.10
CA VAL A 432 6.05 6.76 28.05
C VAL A 432 7.31 6.13 27.44
N ARG A 433 7.83 5.05 28.03
CA ARG A 433 9.02 4.34 27.53
C ARG A 433 8.70 2.91 27.14
N PHE A 434 9.39 2.46 26.11
CA PHE A 434 9.40 1.08 25.66
C PHE A 434 10.84 0.62 25.49
N LEU A 435 11.24 -0.35 26.30
CA LEU A 435 12.64 -0.77 26.42
C LEU A 435 12.77 -2.27 26.15
N VAL A 436 13.87 -2.65 25.52
CA VAL A 436 14.31 -4.05 25.38
C VAL A 436 15.69 -4.23 25.97
N ALA A 437 15.94 -5.43 26.50
CA ALA A 437 17.28 -5.92 26.82
C ALA A 437 17.52 -7.16 25.95
N ALA A 438 18.15 -6.97 24.79
CA ALA A 438 18.21 -8.01 23.76
C ALA A 438 18.93 -9.29 24.22
N ALA A 439 20.02 -9.16 24.98
CA ALA A 439 20.80 -10.31 25.46
C ALA A 439 19.98 -11.23 26.40
N THR A 440 19.10 -10.67 27.22
CA THR A 440 18.21 -11.44 28.11
C THR A 440 16.85 -11.75 27.49
N GLY A 441 16.50 -11.12 26.37
CA GLY A 441 15.24 -11.36 25.64
C GLY A 441 14.01 -10.92 26.41
N ILE A 442 14.11 -9.81 27.14
CA ILE A 442 13.05 -9.23 27.94
C ILE A 442 12.73 -7.79 27.48
N PHE A 443 11.49 -7.35 27.67
CA PHE A 443 11.06 -5.98 27.41
C PHE A 443 10.32 -5.37 28.60
N LYS A 444 10.24 -4.04 28.65
CA LYS A 444 9.55 -3.28 29.69
C LYS A 444 8.80 -2.09 29.07
N ILE A 445 7.63 -1.78 29.63
CA ILE A 445 6.87 -0.56 29.33
C ILE A 445 6.62 0.19 30.64
N ASP A 446 7.06 1.44 30.73
CA ASP A 446 6.81 2.28 31.90
C ASP A 446 6.48 3.73 31.52
N LYS A 447 6.03 4.50 32.51
CA LYS A 447 5.69 5.91 32.35
C LYS A 447 6.24 6.75 33.49
N ASN A 448 6.53 7.99 33.19
CA ASN A 448 6.81 9.04 34.16
C ASN A 448 5.86 10.21 33.94
N LYS A 449 5.17 10.66 34.99
CA LYS A 449 4.25 11.80 34.94
C LYS A 449 4.41 12.59 36.23
N ALA A 450 4.79 13.86 36.24
CA ALA A 450 5.19 14.55 37.49
C ALA A 450 4.17 14.53 38.65
N ASP A 451 2.88 14.35 38.37
CA ASP A 451 1.82 14.29 39.36
C ASP A 451 1.52 12.87 39.87
N ASP A 452 2.16 11.84 39.31
CA ASP A 452 2.01 10.43 39.64
C ASP A 452 3.40 9.77 39.79
N SER A 453 3.59 8.86 40.74
CA SER A 453 4.89 8.19 40.87
C SER A 453 5.24 7.41 39.59
N LEU A 454 6.54 7.14 39.35
CA LEU A 454 6.98 6.23 38.28
C LEU A 454 6.09 4.99 38.21
N GLY A 455 5.37 4.85 37.10
CA GLY A 455 4.38 3.80 36.91
C GLY A 455 4.94 2.72 36.00
N THR A 456 5.12 1.51 36.51
CA THR A 456 5.41 0.35 35.66
C THR A 456 4.10 -0.13 35.05
N ILE A 457 4.03 -0.21 33.72
CA ILE A 457 2.84 -0.66 32.97
C ILE A 457 3.00 -2.14 32.65
N VAL A 458 4.13 -2.51 32.06
CA VAL A 458 4.58 -3.89 31.89
C VAL A 458 5.98 -3.98 32.47
N ASP A 459 6.15 -4.79 33.51
CA ASP A 459 7.47 -5.05 34.08
C ASP A 459 8.29 -5.97 33.14
N TRP A 460 9.58 -6.12 33.41
CA TRP A 460 10.48 -6.94 32.61
C TRP A 460 9.92 -8.34 32.32
N THR A 461 9.46 -8.52 31.07
CA THR A 461 8.73 -9.70 30.61
C THR A 461 9.47 -10.35 29.45
N GLY A 462 9.61 -11.67 29.47
CA GLY A 462 10.27 -12.43 28.39
C GLY A 462 9.45 -12.46 27.10
N SER A 463 10.13 -12.32 25.96
CA SER A 463 9.53 -12.47 24.63
C SER A 463 10.42 -13.33 23.73
N SER A 464 9.80 -14.25 22.98
CA SER A 464 10.47 -15.01 21.91
C SER A 464 10.69 -14.18 20.65
N LEU A 465 10.02 -13.04 20.54
CA LEU A 465 10.13 -12.13 19.39
C LEU A 465 11.43 -11.33 19.39
N ILE A 466 12.18 -11.30 20.51
CA ILE A 466 13.45 -10.60 20.61
C ILE A 466 14.57 -11.50 20.08
N ASN A 467 15.28 -11.05 19.05
CA ASN A 467 16.50 -11.68 18.54
C ASN A 467 17.62 -11.52 19.57
N ARG A 468 18.10 -12.65 20.10
CA ARG A 468 19.13 -12.70 21.15
C ARG A 468 20.54 -12.99 20.62
N THR A 469 20.64 -13.32 19.33
CA THR A 469 21.91 -13.64 18.70
C THR A 469 22.78 -12.40 18.66
N ASN A 470 24.05 -12.53 19.09
CA ASN A 470 24.98 -11.41 19.08
C ASN A 470 25.10 -10.80 17.66
N GLY A 471 25.04 -9.47 17.56
CA GLY A 471 25.04 -8.76 16.27
C GLY A 471 23.69 -8.74 15.54
N SER A 472 22.60 -9.29 16.12
CA SER A 472 21.27 -9.26 15.48
C SER A 472 20.49 -8.00 15.84
N LYS A 473 19.93 -7.36 14.81
CA LYS A 473 19.03 -6.21 14.97
C LYS A 473 17.69 -6.65 15.57
N ASN A 474 17.09 -5.75 16.35
CA ASN A 474 15.72 -5.83 16.83
C ASN A 474 14.99 -4.55 16.46
N ARG A 475 13.85 -4.67 15.79
CA ARG A 475 13.00 -3.54 15.44
C ARG A 475 11.99 -3.29 16.53
N LEU A 476 11.96 -2.07 17.04
CA LEU A 476 10.98 -1.64 18.02
C LEU A 476 10.02 -0.69 17.33
N SER A 477 8.72 -0.84 17.61
CA SER A 477 7.72 0.12 17.12
C SER A 477 6.66 0.42 18.16
N ILE A 478 6.15 1.65 18.13
CA ILE A 478 5.02 2.11 18.94
C ILE A 478 4.01 2.77 18.03
N MET A 479 2.76 2.37 18.17
CA MET A 479 1.63 3.06 17.57
C MET A 479 0.78 3.70 18.66
N LYS A 480 0.45 4.97 18.48
CA LYS A 480 -0.42 5.71 19.39
C LYS A 480 -1.57 6.35 18.63
N LYS A 481 -2.80 6.04 19.05
CA LYS A 481 -4.04 6.70 18.58
C LYS A 481 -4.90 7.10 19.78
N GLY A 482 -5.03 8.40 20.04
CA GLY A 482 -5.63 8.90 21.27
C GLY A 482 -4.89 8.37 22.50
N ASN A 483 -5.61 7.72 23.41
CA ASN A 483 -5.02 7.09 24.61
C ASN A 483 -4.59 5.62 24.39
N ALA A 484 -4.79 5.06 23.20
CA ALA A 484 -4.43 3.68 22.89
C ALA A 484 -2.99 3.60 22.38
N PHE A 485 -2.18 2.75 23.00
CA PHE A 485 -0.79 2.47 22.63
C PHE A 485 -0.64 0.99 22.32
N THR A 486 -0.08 0.67 21.15
CA THR A 486 0.30 -0.69 20.78
C THR A 486 1.80 -0.76 20.56
N PHE A 487 2.45 -1.76 21.14
CA PHE A 487 3.89 -1.94 21.14
C PHE A 487 4.25 -3.20 20.36
N TYR A 488 5.29 -3.11 19.54
CA TYR A 488 5.71 -4.18 18.64
C TYR A 488 7.21 -4.45 18.78
N ILE A 489 7.59 -5.72 18.68
CA ILE A 489 8.99 -6.16 18.55
C ILE A 489 9.07 -7.03 17.30
N ASN A 490 9.99 -6.70 16.40
CA ASN A 490 10.18 -7.40 15.13
C ASN A 490 8.84 -7.61 14.40
N ASP A 491 8.12 -6.50 14.26
CA ASP A 491 6.80 -6.36 13.63
C ASP A 491 5.64 -7.14 14.28
N ALA A 492 5.88 -7.87 15.36
CA ALA A 492 4.84 -8.61 16.08
C ALA A 492 4.39 -7.86 17.34
N LYS A 493 3.07 -7.79 17.56
CA LYS A 493 2.45 -7.12 18.72
C LYS A 493 2.87 -7.81 20.02
N VAL A 494 3.49 -7.07 20.93
CA VAL A 494 3.87 -7.56 22.26
C VAL A 494 2.97 -7.05 23.39
N SER A 495 2.31 -5.89 23.19
CA SER A 495 1.43 -5.31 24.20
C SER A 495 0.48 -4.29 23.58
N HIS A 496 -0.72 -4.16 24.14
CA HIS A 496 -1.68 -3.09 23.86
C HIS A 496 -2.16 -2.51 25.19
N GLN A 497 -2.13 -1.18 25.33
CA GLN A 497 -2.39 -0.48 26.58
C GLN A 497 -3.18 0.80 26.34
N THR A 498 -4.13 1.09 27.23
CA THR A 498 -4.76 2.41 27.31
C THR A 498 -4.01 3.23 28.36
N ILE A 499 -3.29 4.27 27.94
CA ILE A 499 -2.45 5.10 28.82
C ILE A 499 -2.97 6.54 28.80
N GLU A 500 -3.64 6.93 29.88
CA GLU A 500 -4.22 8.28 30.00
C GLU A 500 -3.19 9.35 30.40
N GLY A 501 -3.43 10.59 29.97
CA GLY A 501 -2.64 11.76 30.37
C GLY A 501 -1.38 12.00 29.54
N PHE A 502 -1.33 11.41 28.34
CA PHE A 502 -0.26 11.57 27.34
C PHE A 502 -0.89 11.87 25.97
N ASP A 503 -1.46 13.07 25.83
CA ASP A 503 -2.20 13.47 24.61
C ASP A 503 -1.28 13.67 23.39
N GLY A 504 0.00 14.00 23.63
CA GLY A 504 1.04 14.16 22.62
C GLY A 504 2.35 14.65 23.23
N GLY A 505 3.40 14.74 22.43
CA GLY A 505 4.71 15.22 22.85
C GLY A 505 5.81 14.81 21.89
N GLY A 506 7.07 14.94 22.32
CA GLY A 506 8.23 14.52 21.54
C GLY A 506 8.41 13.01 21.50
N ILE A 507 9.22 12.58 20.55
CA ILE A 507 9.66 11.19 20.34
C ILE A 507 11.19 11.18 20.36
N GLY A 508 11.76 10.19 21.03
CA GLY A 508 13.21 10.08 21.20
C GLY A 508 13.68 8.67 21.51
N LEU A 509 15.00 8.52 21.55
CA LEU A 509 15.70 7.29 21.84
C LEU A 509 16.20 7.31 23.29
N TYR A 510 15.97 6.21 24.01
CA TYR A 510 16.41 6.01 25.38
C TYR A 510 17.60 5.07 25.46
N MET A 511 18.66 5.52 26.13
CA MET A 511 19.87 4.72 26.33
C MET A 511 20.37 4.86 27.76
N ASN A 512 20.95 3.78 28.28
CA ASN A 512 21.70 3.79 29.53
C ASN A 512 23.20 3.93 29.22
N ASN A 513 23.91 4.77 29.96
CA ASN A 513 25.34 5.01 29.80
C ASN A 513 26.21 3.76 30.08
N GLN A 514 25.65 2.66 30.58
CA GLN A 514 26.33 1.38 30.72
C GLN A 514 26.35 0.53 29.43
N LEU A 515 25.68 0.97 28.37
CA LEU A 515 25.56 0.22 27.11
C LEU A 515 26.17 0.98 25.93
N ASP A 516 26.65 0.21 24.96
CA ASP A 516 26.86 0.67 23.59
C ASP A 516 25.70 0.12 22.73
N VAL A 517 25.00 1.00 22.04
CA VAL A 517 23.79 0.67 21.25
C VAL A 517 23.80 1.48 19.97
N SER A 518 23.51 0.85 18.85
CA SER A 518 23.31 1.56 17.58
C SER A 518 21.85 1.53 17.13
N PHE A 519 21.41 2.61 16.53
CA PHE A 519 20.07 2.78 15.97
C PHE A 519 20.17 2.97 14.46
N ASP A 520 19.16 2.49 13.76
CA ASP A 520 19.08 2.52 12.31
C ASP A 520 17.62 2.66 11.88
N ASN A 521 17.38 3.21 10.69
CA ASN A 521 16.06 3.32 10.06
C ASN A 521 14.96 3.86 11.00
N PHE A 522 15.23 4.97 11.68
CA PHE A 522 14.28 5.63 12.56
C PHE A 522 13.18 6.29 11.72
N ARG A 523 11.92 5.99 12.00
CA ARG A 523 10.78 6.47 11.22
C ARG A 523 9.66 6.96 12.13
N ILE A 524 9.07 8.11 11.80
CA ILE A 524 7.80 8.57 12.38
C ILE A 524 6.84 8.82 11.24
N THR A 525 5.68 8.19 11.29
CA THR A 525 4.58 8.40 10.36
C THR A 525 3.31 8.75 11.12
N SER A 526 2.38 9.41 10.45
CA SER A 526 1.05 9.63 10.99
C SER A 526 0.29 8.32 11.11
N THR A 527 -0.54 8.14 12.15
CA THR A 527 -1.45 6.98 12.26
C THR A 527 -2.54 6.92 11.20
N ASP A 528 -2.53 7.80 10.20
CA ASP A 528 -3.44 7.72 9.06
C ASP A 528 -2.77 7.18 7.79
N ASP A 529 -1.42 7.09 7.75
CA ASP A 529 -0.70 6.25 6.77
C ASP A 529 0.79 5.96 7.13
N PRO A 530 1.17 4.74 7.56
CA PRO A 530 2.53 4.39 7.95
C PRO A 530 3.45 3.98 6.80
N TRP A 531 2.93 3.90 5.56
CA TRP A 531 3.62 3.30 4.42
C TRP A 531 3.58 4.25 3.20
N VAL A 532 4.65 5.02 2.95
CA VAL A 532 4.71 5.89 1.76
C VAL A 532 5.40 5.19 0.58
N PRO A 533 4.75 5.02 -0.59
CA PRO A 533 5.34 4.38 -1.76
C PRO A 533 6.51 5.16 -2.36
N LYS A 534 7.63 4.50 -2.65
CA LYS A 534 8.76 5.03 -3.43
C LYS A 534 8.38 5.17 -4.90
N GLU A 535 8.97 6.15 -5.58
CA GLU A 535 8.84 6.26 -7.04
C GLU A 535 9.70 5.21 -7.76
N GLY A 536 9.20 4.73 -8.90
CA GLY A 536 9.87 3.72 -9.73
C GLY A 536 9.66 4.00 -11.22
N LEU A 537 10.61 3.55 -12.05
CA LEU A 537 10.58 3.72 -13.52
C LEU A 537 9.56 2.80 -14.21
N PHE A 538 9.16 1.72 -13.54
CA PHE A 538 8.22 0.71 -14.03
C PHE A 538 7.09 0.51 -13.04
N THR A 539 5.90 0.17 -13.52
CA THR A 539 4.72 -0.11 -12.69
C THR A 539 4.17 -1.51 -12.94
N MET A 540 3.45 -2.04 -11.95
CA MET A 540 2.69 -3.29 -12.01
C MET A 540 1.42 -3.09 -11.19
N ASP A 541 0.26 -3.41 -11.75
CA ASP A 541 -1.00 -3.29 -11.03
C ASP A 541 -1.36 -4.63 -10.40
N VAL A 542 -1.72 -4.62 -9.13
CA VAL A 542 -2.00 -5.82 -8.35
C VAL A 542 -3.39 -5.71 -7.75
N ARG A 543 -4.28 -6.64 -8.10
CA ARG A 543 -5.66 -6.67 -7.60
C ARG A 543 -5.88 -7.86 -6.69
N GLY A 544 -6.63 -7.69 -5.60
CA GLY A 544 -6.92 -8.81 -4.70
C GLY A 544 -7.90 -8.47 -3.59
N GLN A 545 -8.24 -9.47 -2.79
CA GLN A 545 -9.04 -9.32 -1.56
C GLN A 545 -8.15 -9.43 -0.32
N ILE A 546 -8.62 -8.91 0.82
CA ILE A 546 -7.96 -9.10 2.11
C ILE A 546 -8.74 -10.08 2.97
N CYS A 547 -8.01 -11.02 3.59
CA CYS A 547 -8.49 -11.76 4.75
C CYS A 547 -7.66 -11.43 5.99
N VAL A 548 -8.31 -11.22 7.14
CA VAL A 548 -7.66 -11.15 8.46
C VAL A 548 -8.18 -12.31 9.29
N ASP A 549 -7.29 -13.13 9.83
CA ASP A 549 -7.62 -14.35 10.58
C ASP A 549 -8.57 -15.32 9.84
N GLY A 550 -8.45 -15.38 8.51
CA GLY A 550 -9.25 -16.26 7.66
C GLY A 550 -10.64 -15.74 7.28
N LEU A 551 -11.01 -14.54 7.73
CA LEU A 551 -12.27 -13.87 7.39
C LEU A 551 -12.04 -12.76 6.37
N SER A 552 -12.94 -12.64 5.39
CA SER A 552 -12.97 -11.50 4.45
C SER A 552 -13.11 -10.19 5.22
N VAL A 553 -12.27 -9.22 4.86
CA VAL A 553 -12.40 -7.86 5.37
C VAL A 553 -13.53 -7.17 4.61
N GLU A 554 -14.70 -7.06 5.21
CA GLU A 554 -15.90 -6.47 4.59
C GLU A 554 -16.19 -5.04 5.04
N THR A 555 -15.16 -4.30 5.45
CA THR A 555 -15.32 -2.97 6.03
C THR A 555 -14.21 -2.02 5.57
N PRO A 556 -14.51 -0.72 5.39
CA PRO A 556 -13.50 0.26 5.04
C PRO A 556 -12.57 0.53 6.24
N GLY A 557 -11.39 1.06 5.93
CA GLY A 557 -10.37 1.35 6.94
C GLY A 557 -9.25 0.31 6.99
N TYR A 558 -9.18 -0.62 6.05
CA TYR A 558 -7.98 -1.42 5.82
C TYR A 558 -7.18 -0.83 4.64
N VAL A 559 -5.87 -1.09 4.63
CA VAL A 559 -4.90 -0.65 3.64
C VAL A 559 -3.99 -1.80 3.29
N VAL A 560 -3.70 -2.01 2.00
CA VAL A 560 -2.64 -2.92 1.55
C VAL A 560 -1.47 -2.09 1.06
N ALA A 561 -0.27 -2.44 1.51
CA ALA A 561 0.96 -1.94 0.92
C ALA A 561 1.80 -3.09 0.36
N ALA A 562 2.45 -2.81 -0.77
CA ALA A 562 3.47 -3.64 -1.39
C ALA A 562 4.85 -3.12 -0.97
N PHE A 563 5.78 -4.03 -0.73
CA PHE A 563 7.14 -3.75 -0.28
C PHE A 563 8.13 -4.53 -1.12
N GLY A 564 9.21 -3.91 -1.57
CA GLY A 564 10.28 -4.63 -2.24
C GLY A 564 11.22 -5.36 -1.26
N PRO A 565 12.40 -5.79 -1.73
CA PRO A 565 13.28 -6.70 -1.01
C PRO A 565 13.77 -6.16 0.34
N ASP A 566 13.82 -4.84 0.51
CA ASP A 566 14.30 -4.18 1.74
C ASP A 566 13.19 -4.03 2.81
N GLY A 567 12.04 -4.68 2.63
CA GLY A 567 10.96 -4.77 3.62
C GLY A 567 10.18 -3.47 3.78
N ASP A 568 9.73 -3.14 4.99
CA ASP A 568 8.79 -2.02 5.27
C ASP A 568 9.29 -0.63 4.86
N TYR A 569 10.60 -0.51 4.64
CA TYR A 569 11.28 0.68 4.18
C TYR A 569 11.29 0.80 2.66
N ASP A 570 10.76 -0.21 1.96
CA ASP A 570 10.71 -0.28 0.51
C ASP A 570 9.28 -0.38 0.01
N CYS A 571 8.38 0.40 0.62
CA CYS A 571 7.00 0.49 0.14
C CYS A 571 7.03 0.90 -1.34
N ARG A 572 6.48 0.05 -2.20
CA ARG A 572 6.43 0.21 -3.66
C ARG A 572 5.03 0.58 -4.13
N GLY A 573 4.03 0.42 -3.30
CA GLY A 573 2.65 0.72 -3.62
C GLY A 573 1.80 0.69 -2.38
N ILE A 574 0.74 1.49 -2.37
CA ILE A 574 -0.28 1.42 -1.34
C ILE A 574 -1.66 1.62 -1.95
N ALA A 575 -2.64 0.90 -1.41
CA ALA A 575 -4.02 1.01 -1.84
C ALA A 575 -4.97 0.80 -0.67
N ASP A 576 -6.03 1.59 -0.67
CA ASP A 576 -7.15 1.40 0.22
C ASP A 576 -7.90 0.13 -0.15
N VAL A 577 -8.38 -0.58 0.86
CA VAL A 577 -9.38 -1.62 0.64
C VAL A 577 -10.71 -0.94 0.44
N VAL A 578 -11.24 -1.09 -0.75
CA VAL A 578 -12.47 -0.47 -1.20
C VAL A 578 -13.38 -1.55 -1.79
N GLU A 579 -14.66 -1.23 -1.90
CA GLU A 579 -15.61 -2.12 -2.56
C GLU A 579 -15.41 -2.01 -4.07
N LEU A 580 -14.83 -3.05 -4.68
CA LEU A 580 -14.61 -3.18 -6.11
C LEU A 580 -15.64 -4.16 -6.67
N SER A 581 -16.60 -3.66 -7.45
CA SER A 581 -17.58 -4.52 -8.14
C SER A 581 -18.40 -5.46 -7.24
N GLY A 582 -18.65 -5.07 -5.98
CA GLY A 582 -19.46 -5.82 -5.01
C GLY A 582 -18.67 -6.72 -4.06
N GLU A 583 -17.33 -6.72 -4.15
CA GLU A 583 -16.45 -7.41 -3.21
C GLU A 583 -15.43 -6.42 -2.61
N TRP A 584 -15.02 -6.64 -1.35
CA TRP A 584 -14.00 -5.82 -0.71
C TRP A 584 -12.60 -6.27 -1.15
N GLY A 585 -11.87 -5.36 -1.78
CA GLY A 585 -10.55 -5.65 -2.33
C GLY A 585 -9.72 -4.40 -2.54
N TYR A 586 -8.60 -4.54 -3.21
CA TYR A 586 -7.67 -3.45 -3.49
C TYR A 586 -7.24 -3.50 -4.96
N ASP A 587 -6.99 -2.32 -5.53
CA ASP A 587 -6.26 -2.14 -6.80
C ASP A 587 -4.98 -1.38 -6.46
N LEU A 588 -3.87 -2.11 -6.43
CA LEU A 588 -2.60 -1.69 -5.87
C LEU A 588 -1.56 -1.48 -6.96
N PRO A 589 -1.30 -0.23 -7.36
CA PRO A 589 -0.19 0.08 -8.24
C PRO A 589 1.13 -0.07 -7.46
N VAL A 590 2.01 -0.92 -7.97
CA VAL A 590 3.34 -1.20 -7.42
C VAL A 590 4.40 -0.64 -8.37
N SER A 591 5.35 0.12 -7.84
CA SER A 591 6.45 0.71 -8.58
C SER A 591 7.76 -0.06 -8.38
N SER A 592 8.65 -0.06 -9.38
CA SER A 592 10.00 -0.59 -9.23
C SER A 592 11.00 0.16 -10.11
N GLY A 593 12.27 0.22 -9.66
CA GLY A 593 13.40 0.66 -10.48
C GLY A 593 13.90 -0.40 -11.47
N LYS A 594 13.42 -1.65 -11.38
CA LYS A 594 13.76 -2.78 -12.25
C LYS A 594 12.55 -3.21 -13.07
N SER A 595 12.79 -3.74 -14.27
CA SER A 595 11.71 -4.17 -15.16
C SER A 595 11.15 -5.57 -14.86
N GLN A 596 11.86 -6.40 -14.08
CA GLN A 596 11.47 -7.78 -13.72
C GLN A 596 12.35 -8.35 -12.58
N ASP A 597 11.96 -9.51 -12.05
CA ASP A 597 12.74 -10.38 -11.15
C ASP A 597 13.06 -9.77 -9.77
N GLU A 598 12.13 -8.98 -9.22
CA GLU A 598 12.22 -8.40 -7.88
C GLU A 598 11.08 -8.91 -7.00
N ASP A 599 11.37 -9.39 -5.79
CA ASP A 599 10.37 -9.90 -4.86
C ASP A 599 9.58 -8.75 -4.22
N ILE A 600 8.26 -8.84 -4.29
CA ILE A 600 7.31 -7.92 -3.66
C ILE A 600 6.55 -8.67 -2.56
N ILE A 601 6.59 -8.14 -1.34
CA ILE A 601 5.89 -8.62 -0.15
C ILE A 601 4.72 -7.69 0.13
N PHE A 602 3.61 -8.18 0.69
CA PHE A 602 2.48 -7.34 1.08
C PHE A 602 2.33 -7.25 2.59
N LYS A 603 1.82 -6.11 3.07
CA LYS A 603 1.31 -5.97 4.45
C LYS A 603 -0.05 -5.29 4.44
N ILE A 604 -0.81 -5.57 5.49
CA ILE A 604 -2.15 -5.04 5.69
C ILE A 604 -2.19 -4.23 6.96
N TRP A 605 -2.84 -3.08 6.91
CA TRP A 605 -2.99 -2.21 8.05
C TRP A 605 -4.45 -1.82 8.25
N ASN A 606 -4.95 -2.04 9.46
CA ASN A 606 -6.28 -1.59 9.88
C ASN A 606 -6.14 -0.18 10.47
N ARG A 607 -6.55 0.87 9.76
CA ARG A 607 -6.57 2.27 10.23
C ARG A 607 -7.44 2.50 11.45
N ASN A 608 -8.46 1.67 11.66
CA ASN A 608 -9.41 1.85 12.76
C ASN A 608 -8.79 1.40 14.10
N SER A 609 -8.24 0.18 14.15
CA SER A 609 -7.57 -0.37 15.35
C SER A 609 -6.07 -0.05 15.41
N GLY A 610 -5.51 0.30 14.26
CA GLY A 610 -4.09 0.47 14.01
C GLY A 610 -3.30 -0.86 13.87
N GLU A 611 -3.97 -2.01 13.88
CA GLU A 611 -3.26 -3.30 13.80
C GLU A 611 -2.63 -3.55 12.42
N PHE A 612 -1.45 -4.16 12.44
CA PHE A 612 -0.70 -4.56 11.25
C PHE A 612 -0.72 -6.08 11.12
N TYR A 613 -0.86 -6.55 9.88
CA TYR A 613 -0.83 -7.95 9.53
C TYR A 613 0.21 -8.14 8.43
N ASN A 614 1.21 -8.98 8.69
CA ASN A 614 2.16 -9.39 7.66
C ASN A 614 1.46 -10.41 6.76
N THR A 615 1.52 -10.23 5.44
CA THR A 615 1.11 -11.29 4.53
C THR A 615 2.26 -12.28 4.38
N LYS A 616 1.95 -13.57 4.18
CA LYS A 616 2.96 -14.60 3.91
C LYS A 616 3.35 -14.65 2.42
N ASN A 617 2.75 -13.81 1.59
CA ASN A 617 2.77 -13.90 0.14
C ASN A 617 3.88 -13.03 -0.45
N LYS A 618 4.62 -13.62 -1.40
CA LYS A 618 5.61 -12.94 -2.24
C LYS A 618 5.23 -13.09 -3.70
N ILE A 619 5.27 -12.01 -4.47
CA ILE A 619 5.13 -12.06 -5.93
C ILE A 619 6.38 -11.50 -6.58
N SER A 620 6.74 -11.98 -7.78
CA SER A 620 7.82 -11.37 -8.55
C SER A 620 7.28 -10.24 -9.43
N PHE A 621 7.88 -9.05 -9.30
CA PHE A 621 7.56 -7.87 -10.08
C PHE A 621 7.74 -8.13 -11.59
N LYS A 622 6.79 -7.63 -12.39
CA LYS A 622 6.84 -7.62 -13.86
C LYS A 622 6.32 -6.31 -14.41
N ALA A 623 7.17 -5.55 -15.08
CA ALA A 623 6.82 -4.23 -15.61
C ALA A 623 5.64 -4.27 -16.59
N ASN A 624 4.75 -3.27 -16.46
CA ASN A 624 3.59 -3.03 -17.30
C ASN A 624 2.62 -4.22 -17.37
N THR A 625 2.51 -4.98 -16.28
CA THR A 625 1.56 -6.08 -16.17
C THR A 625 0.49 -5.79 -15.12
N ALA A 626 -0.68 -6.35 -15.33
CA ALA A 626 -1.74 -6.41 -14.33
C ALA A 626 -1.81 -7.86 -13.82
N ILE A 627 -1.71 -8.03 -12.51
CA ILE A 627 -1.84 -9.31 -11.83
C ILE A 627 -3.13 -9.26 -11.04
N ASP A 628 -4.06 -10.12 -11.41
CA ASP A 628 -5.27 -10.33 -10.64
C ASP A 628 -5.05 -11.51 -9.68
N MET A 629 -4.83 -11.20 -8.40
CA MET A 629 -4.67 -12.20 -7.34
C MET A 629 -5.95 -13.01 -7.09
N LEU A 630 -7.08 -12.67 -7.72
CA LEU A 630 -8.30 -13.49 -7.71
C LEU A 630 -8.22 -14.69 -8.67
N THR A 631 -7.26 -14.75 -9.59
CA THR A 631 -7.16 -15.83 -10.60
C THR A 631 -5.78 -16.48 -10.71
N GLY A 632 -4.77 -15.97 -9.99
CA GLY A 632 -3.42 -16.53 -9.94
C GLY A 632 -3.09 -17.13 -8.57
N ASN A 633 -3.35 -18.43 -8.38
CA ASN A 633 -2.82 -19.27 -7.29
C ASN A 633 -2.84 -18.67 -5.87
N MET A 634 -3.94 -18.05 -5.40
CA MET A 634 -4.20 -17.90 -3.96
C MET A 634 -5.70 -18.02 -3.68
N LEU A 635 -6.06 -18.85 -2.70
CA LEU A 635 -7.43 -19.30 -2.40
C LEU A 635 -8.27 -18.16 -1.77
N PRO A 636 -9.60 -18.13 -1.99
CA PRO A 636 -10.53 -17.28 -1.23
C PRO A 636 -10.51 -17.57 0.28
N CYS A 637 -10.90 -16.58 1.08
CA CYS A 637 -10.87 -16.62 2.55
C CYS A 637 -11.53 -17.90 3.12
N GLY A 638 -10.82 -18.60 4.02
CA GLY A 638 -11.37 -19.71 4.81
C GLY A 638 -10.89 -21.12 4.47
N GLN A 639 -9.90 -21.31 3.58
CA GLN A 639 -9.26 -22.61 3.36
C GLN A 639 -7.77 -22.53 3.70
N PRO A 640 -7.16 -23.57 4.31
CA PRO A 640 -5.74 -23.54 4.63
C PRO A 640 -4.89 -23.28 3.39
N GLU A 641 -3.81 -22.51 3.56
CA GLU A 641 -2.67 -22.49 2.64
C GLU A 641 -2.17 -23.92 2.37
N GLU A 642 -1.26 -24.11 1.43
CA GLU A 642 -0.51 -25.38 1.36
C GLU A 642 0.06 -25.68 2.76
N ILE A 643 -0.49 -26.71 3.41
CA ILE A 643 -0.01 -27.17 4.71
C ILE A 643 1.25 -27.96 4.41
N PHE A 644 2.35 -27.62 5.06
CA PHE A 644 3.60 -28.36 4.94
C PHE A 644 4.22 -28.59 6.31
N GLU A 645 4.31 -29.86 6.71
CA GLU A 645 4.97 -30.30 7.92
C GLU A 645 6.19 -31.14 7.54
N ASN A 646 7.38 -30.59 7.80
CA ASN A 646 8.67 -31.27 7.66
C ASN A 646 9.28 -31.66 9.01
N PHE A 647 8.57 -31.41 10.12
CA PHE A 647 8.93 -31.79 11.48
C PHE A 647 10.32 -31.33 11.97
N GLU A 648 10.97 -30.39 11.29
CA GLU A 648 12.28 -29.85 11.69
C GLU A 648 12.20 -28.94 12.92
N THR A 649 11.04 -28.31 13.15
CA THR A 649 10.81 -27.33 14.21
C THR A 649 9.86 -27.81 15.32
N GLY A 650 9.30 -29.01 15.19
CA GLY A 650 8.37 -29.61 16.15
C GLY A 650 7.23 -30.39 15.50
N LEU A 651 6.13 -30.57 16.24
CA LEU A 651 4.95 -31.35 15.83
C LEU A 651 4.14 -30.71 14.69
N GLY A 652 4.34 -29.41 14.44
CA GLY A 652 3.50 -28.69 13.49
C GLY A 652 2.06 -28.59 13.96
N GLY A 653 1.12 -28.85 13.05
CA GLY A 653 -0.31 -28.98 13.37
C GLY A 653 -0.75 -30.36 13.87
N PHE A 654 0.15 -31.30 14.14
CA PHE A 654 -0.23 -32.56 14.81
C PHE A 654 -0.30 -32.39 16.34
N PRO A 655 -1.23 -33.07 17.03
CA PRO A 655 -1.37 -32.94 18.48
C PRO A 655 -0.22 -33.63 19.23
N GLU A 656 -0.01 -33.25 20.50
CA GLU A 656 0.83 -34.02 21.41
C GLU A 656 0.14 -35.35 21.75
N ASP A 657 0.74 -36.48 21.38
CA ASP A 657 0.29 -37.84 21.70
C ASP A 657 1.43 -38.65 22.34
N GLU A 658 1.10 -39.55 23.28
CA GLU A 658 2.11 -40.34 24.00
C GLU A 658 2.83 -41.38 23.13
N ASN A 659 2.24 -41.77 22.00
CA ASN A 659 2.78 -42.75 21.07
C ASN A 659 3.57 -42.11 19.92
N PHE A 660 3.52 -40.78 19.81
CA PHE A 660 4.22 -40.02 18.77
C PHE A 660 5.29 -39.12 19.35
N SER A 661 6.37 -38.94 18.60
CA SER A 661 7.44 -38.01 18.94
C SER A 661 8.08 -37.42 17.70
N VAL A 662 8.71 -36.26 17.83
CA VAL A 662 9.52 -35.67 16.75
C VAL A 662 10.99 -35.87 17.06
N SER A 663 11.69 -36.56 16.16
CA SER A 663 13.14 -36.80 16.27
C SER A 663 13.77 -36.81 14.89
N ASP A 664 14.91 -36.14 14.74
CA ASP A 664 15.66 -36.02 13.49
C ASP A 664 14.80 -35.53 12.30
N GLY A 665 13.96 -34.52 12.51
CA GLY A 665 13.12 -33.94 11.46
C GLY A 665 11.98 -34.86 11.00
N ARG A 666 11.56 -35.83 11.83
CA ARG A 666 10.54 -36.83 11.46
C ARG A 666 9.54 -37.05 12.58
N TYR A 667 8.28 -37.28 12.19
CA TYR A 667 7.20 -37.64 13.10
C TYR A 667 7.15 -39.15 13.29
N LEU A 668 7.71 -39.63 14.40
CA LEU A 668 7.93 -41.04 14.72
C LEU A 668 6.78 -41.59 15.56
N PHE A 669 6.24 -42.73 15.13
CA PHE A 669 5.37 -43.60 15.90
C PHE A 669 6.15 -44.82 16.38
N ASP A 670 6.18 -45.05 17.69
CA ASP A 670 6.85 -46.19 18.33
C ASP A 670 5.81 -47.17 18.89
N GLY A 671 5.70 -48.34 18.28
CA GLY A 671 4.65 -49.30 18.57
C GLY A 671 4.96 -50.16 19.79
N ASP A 672 3.99 -50.35 20.69
CA ASP A 672 4.14 -51.21 21.87
C ASP A 672 4.01 -52.73 21.57
N GLY A 673 3.76 -53.10 20.31
CA GLY A 673 3.55 -54.46 19.84
C GLY A 673 2.11 -54.98 19.94
N SER A 674 1.17 -54.17 20.46
CA SER A 674 -0.24 -54.55 20.55
C SER A 674 -0.95 -54.47 19.19
N SER A 675 -2.08 -55.16 19.02
CA SER A 675 -2.82 -55.18 17.74
C SER A 675 -3.74 -53.97 17.53
N ILE A 676 -3.53 -52.89 18.26
CA ILE A 676 -4.39 -51.69 18.23
C ILE A 676 -4.01 -50.85 17.01
N SER A 677 -5.02 -50.35 16.27
CA SER A 677 -4.82 -49.36 15.21
C SER A 677 -5.23 -47.99 15.70
N PHE A 678 -4.47 -47.00 15.26
CA PHE A 678 -4.63 -45.61 15.67
C PHE A 678 -4.68 -44.71 14.43
N VAL A 679 -5.43 -43.62 14.53
CA VAL A 679 -5.53 -42.58 13.51
C VAL A 679 -5.15 -41.27 14.16
N GLU A 680 -4.13 -40.64 13.62
CA GLU A 680 -3.68 -39.32 14.05
C GLU A 680 -4.07 -38.30 12.99
N VAL A 681 -4.80 -37.25 13.36
CA VAL A 681 -5.33 -36.27 12.40
C VAL A 681 -4.59 -34.95 12.59
N TRP A 682 -4.30 -34.28 11.48
CA TRP A 682 -3.75 -32.93 11.55
C TRP A 682 -4.82 -31.98 12.13
N THR A 683 -4.48 -31.30 13.22
CA THR A 683 -5.35 -30.40 14.01
C THR A 683 -4.79 -28.97 14.06
N GLY A 684 -4.06 -28.56 13.03
CA GLY A 684 -3.54 -27.20 12.92
C GLY A 684 -4.57 -26.17 12.46
N GLY A 685 -4.16 -24.91 12.50
CA GLY A 685 -4.98 -23.74 12.14
C GLY A 685 -5.66 -23.07 13.35
N ALA A 686 -6.42 -22.00 13.08
CA ALA A 686 -6.96 -21.12 14.12
C ALA A 686 -8.16 -21.72 14.89
N TYR A 687 -8.89 -22.67 14.28
CA TYR A 687 -10.08 -23.27 14.86
C TYR A 687 -10.20 -24.75 14.49
N PRO A 688 -9.32 -25.62 15.03
CA PRO A 688 -9.30 -27.03 14.66
C PRO A 688 -10.44 -27.81 15.32
N GLY A 689 -11.08 -28.68 14.54
CA GLY A 689 -12.20 -29.54 14.95
C GLY A 689 -11.78 -30.86 15.56
N GLY A 690 -10.52 -30.99 15.98
CA GLY A 690 -9.96 -32.27 16.44
C GLY A 690 -9.94 -33.32 15.33
N THR A 691 -10.15 -34.59 15.70
CA THR A 691 -10.06 -35.75 14.78
C THR A 691 -11.23 -35.88 13.81
N THR A 692 -12.35 -35.22 14.09
CA THR A 692 -13.60 -35.29 13.32
C THR A 692 -14.11 -33.88 13.07
N PRO A 693 -13.42 -33.09 12.23
CA PRO A 693 -13.77 -31.71 12.00
C PRO A 693 -15.07 -31.56 11.21
N GLU A 694 -15.80 -30.51 11.54
CA GLU A 694 -16.96 -29.99 10.81
C GLU A 694 -16.50 -28.97 9.74
N PRO A 695 -17.35 -28.63 8.75
CA PRO A 695 -16.99 -27.74 7.63
C PRO A 695 -16.46 -26.36 8.01
N ASP A 696 -16.76 -25.88 9.22
CA ASP A 696 -16.30 -24.60 9.75
C ASP A 696 -14.93 -24.67 10.45
N ASN A 697 -14.32 -25.85 10.55
CA ASN A 697 -13.06 -26.05 11.24
C ASN A 697 -11.86 -25.94 10.30
N SER A 698 -10.74 -25.42 10.82
CA SER A 698 -9.53 -25.14 10.03
C SER A 698 -8.83 -26.38 9.47
N ASN A 699 -9.19 -27.57 9.94
CA ASN A 699 -8.68 -28.85 9.47
C ASN A 699 -9.72 -29.69 8.72
N TYR A 700 -10.80 -29.08 8.24
CA TYR A 700 -11.76 -29.71 7.33
C TYR A 700 -11.38 -29.48 5.86
N PHE A 701 -11.26 -30.56 5.08
CA PHE A 701 -10.89 -30.49 3.67
C PHE A 701 -11.92 -31.19 2.77
N GLN A 702 -12.50 -30.45 1.82
CA GLN A 702 -13.50 -30.99 0.89
C GLN A 702 -12.85 -31.57 -0.38
N ASN A 703 -12.01 -30.79 -1.07
CA ASN A 703 -11.25 -31.19 -2.24
C ASN A 703 -9.77 -30.86 -1.99
N PHE A 704 -8.88 -31.79 -2.26
CA PHE A 704 -7.48 -31.65 -1.86
C PHE A 704 -6.55 -32.58 -2.64
N PHE A 705 -5.28 -32.22 -2.66
CA PHE A 705 -4.16 -33.13 -2.86
C PHE A 705 -3.41 -33.28 -1.53
N VAL A 706 -3.12 -34.50 -1.11
CA VAL A 706 -2.29 -34.77 0.07
C VAL A 706 -1.10 -35.65 -0.32
N SER A 707 0.07 -35.39 0.25
CA SER A 707 1.22 -36.29 0.15
C SER A 707 2.00 -36.39 1.44
N ALA A 708 2.63 -37.54 1.71
CA ALA A 708 3.56 -37.70 2.82
C ALA A 708 4.65 -38.71 2.48
N ASP A 709 5.87 -38.44 2.94
CA ASP A 709 6.94 -39.42 2.95
C ASP A 709 6.80 -40.30 4.20
N THR A 710 6.91 -41.60 4.01
CA THR A 710 6.75 -42.61 5.05
C THR A 710 7.97 -43.50 5.09
N THR A 711 8.46 -43.85 6.27
CA THR A 711 9.60 -44.75 6.47
C THR A 711 9.19 -45.88 7.41
N TRP A 712 9.41 -47.13 7.00
CA TRP A 712 9.26 -48.27 7.89
C TRP A 712 10.54 -48.47 8.72
N GLU A 713 10.43 -48.27 10.03
CA GLU A 713 11.55 -48.39 10.97
C GLU A 713 11.65 -49.81 11.55
N GLY A 714 10.51 -50.49 11.74
CA GLY A 714 10.47 -51.81 12.35
C GLY A 714 9.06 -52.37 12.59
N GLY A 715 9.01 -53.54 13.22
CA GLY A 715 7.75 -54.18 13.63
C GLY A 715 7.23 -55.27 12.68
N ALA A 716 5.91 -55.42 12.64
CA ALA A 716 5.21 -56.45 11.87
C ALA A 716 5.29 -56.21 10.35
N LYS A 717 5.47 -57.29 9.59
CA LYS A 717 5.81 -57.25 8.16
C LYS A 717 4.59 -57.10 7.24
N ASP A 718 3.45 -57.57 7.73
CA ASP A 718 2.21 -57.73 6.96
C ASP A 718 1.12 -56.74 7.42
N ILE A 719 1.47 -55.75 8.25
CA ILE A 719 0.54 -54.75 8.78
C ILE A 719 0.73 -53.43 8.03
N GLY A 720 -0.38 -52.82 7.64
CA GLY A 720 -0.39 -51.59 6.85
C GLY A 720 -0.29 -50.32 7.68
N TYR A 721 0.40 -49.32 7.15
CA TYR A 721 0.45 -47.94 7.63
C TYR A 721 0.29 -46.96 6.46
N GLY A 722 -0.15 -45.72 6.69
CA GLY A 722 -0.27 -44.74 5.62
C GLY A 722 -1.14 -43.54 5.95
N ILE A 723 -1.92 -43.06 4.97
CA ILE A 723 -2.69 -41.82 5.05
C ILE A 723 -4.18 -42.11 5.28
N THR A 724 -4.80 -41.35 6.18
CA THR A 724 -6.24 -41.32 6.44
C THR A 724 -6.84 -40.02 5.89
N LEU A 725 -8.03 -40.11 5.29
CA LEU A 725 -8.71 -39.04 4.58
C LEU A 725 -10.17 -38.92 5.02
N CYS A 726 -10.71 -37.70 4.93
CA CYS A 726 -12.12 -37.40 5.16
C CYS A 726 -12.63 -37.99 6.49
N THR A 727 -11.91 -37.74 7.59
CA THR A 727 -12.36 -38.18 8.91
C THR A 727 -13.52 -37.30 9.38
N TYR A 728 -14.64 -37.91 9.76
CA TYR A 728 -15.80 -37.21 10.33
C TYR A 728 -16.59 -38.13 11.26
N GLU A 729 -17.40 -37.55 12.15
CA GLU A 729 -18.21 -38.30 13.12
C GLU A 729 -19.61 -38.58 12.55
N ASN A 730 -20.02 -39.85 12.55
CA ASN A 730 -21.41 -40.21 12.23
C ASN A 730 -22.32 -40.04 13.46
N ALA A 731 -23.64 -39.96 13.25
CA ALA A 731 -24.65 -39.86 14.32
C ALA A 731 -24.58 -40.97 15.41
N GLY A 732 -23.80 -42.04 15.19
CA GLY A 732 -23.52 -43.12 16.14
C GLY A 732 -22.23 -42.98 16.97
N GLY A 733 -21.45 -41.91 16.79
CA GLY A 733 -20.22 -41.64 17.54
C GLY A 733 -18.97 -42.42 17.09
N THR A 734 -19.06 -43.18 16.00
CA THR A 734 -17.94 -43.90 15.40
C THR A 734 -17.38 -43.08 14.22
N PRO A 735 -16.07 -42.79 14.16
CA PRO A 735 -15.49 -42.02 13.06
C PRO A 735 -15.48 -42.82 11.75
N SER A 736 -15.86 -42.15 10.68
CA SER A 736 -15.77 -42.63 9.30
C SER A 736 -14.53 -42.07 8.63
N TYR A 737 -13.94 -42.80 7.67
CA TYR A 737 -12.77 -42.36 6.92
C TYR A 737 -12.54 -43.19 5.65
N VAL A 738 -11.65 -42.69 4.78
CA VAL A 738 -11.00 -43.45 3.69
C VAL A 738 -9.51 -43.56 4.00
N ARG A 739 -8.86 -44.69 3.70
CA ARG A 739 -7.41 -44.89 3.92
C ARG A 739 -6.69 -45.42 2.70
N LEU A 740 -5.43 -45.00 2.56
CA LEU A 740 -4.42 -45.65 1.74
C LEU A 740 -3.32 -46.19 2.67
N LEU A 741 -3.20 -47.51 2.76
CA LEU A 741 -2.21 -48.20 3.58
C LEU A 741 -1.23 -48.95 2.69
N ILE A 742 0.04 -48.98 3.09
CA ILE A 742 1.08 -49.84 2.51
C ILE A 742 1.72 -50.72 3.58
N ALA A 743 2.21 -51.89 3.17
CA ALA A 743 3.07 -52.75 3.97
C ALA A 743 4.41 -52.90 3.24
N ALA A 744 5.43 -52.18 3.70
CA ALA A 744 6.71 -52.05 3.00
C ALA A 744 7.40 -53.39 2.73
N GLU A 745 7.30 -54.36 3.65
CA GLU A 745 8.03 -55.63 3.47
C GLU A 745 7.37 -56.59 2.48
N THR A 746 6.05 -56.56 2.36
CA THR A 746 5.30 -57.41 1.41
C THR A 746 5.08 -56.75 0.06
N GLY A 747 5.24 -55.42 -0.03
CA GLY A 747 4.85 -54.65 -1.21
C GLY A 747 3.34 -54.61 -1.43
N ALA A 748 2.55 -54.89 -0.39
CA ALA A 748 1.09 -54.82 -0.43
C ALA A 748 0.61 -53.40 -0.17
N TYR A 749 -0.49 -53.01 -0.82
CA TYR A 749 -1.25 -51.82 -0.49
C TYR A 749 -2.74 -52.15 -0.34
N LYS A 750 -3.41 -51.40 0.52
CA LYS A 750 -4.84 -51.52 0.78
C LYS A 750 -5.50 -50.14 0.72
N ILE A 751 -6.62 -50.08 0.01
CA ILE A 751 -7.55 -48.95 0.05
C ILE A 751 -8.83 -49.47 0.70
N ASP A 752 -9.21 -48.89 1.83
CA ASP A 752 -10.47 -49.20 2.49
C ASP A 752 -11.20 -47.93 2.94
N LYS A 753 -12.50 -48.09 3.14
CA LYS A 753 -13.33 -47.07 3.78
C LYS A 753 -14.03 -47.65 4.99
N ARG A 754 -14.27 -46.80 5.98
CA ARG A 754 -15.11 -47.10 7.13
C ARG A 754 -16.25 -46.10 7.16
N GLU A 755 -17.47 -46.60 7.28
CA GLU A 755 -18.68 -45.80 7.42
C GLU A 755 -19.41 -46.28 8.68
N GLY A 756 -19.20 -45.57 9.79
CA GLY A 756 -19.61 -46.00 11.13
C GLY A 756 -18.95 -47.33 11.51
N ASP A 757 -19.75 -48.38 11.77
CA ASP A 757 -19.25 -49.69 12.17
C ASP A 757 -18.94 -50.63 10.98
N SER A 758 -19.25 -50.21 9.75
CA SER A 758 -18.99 -50.99 8.54
C SER A 758 -17.63 -50.63 7.96
N THR A 759 -16.85 -51.64 7.56
CA THR A 759 -15.59 -51.46 6.81
C THR A 759 -15.70 -52.17 5.48
N GLU A 760 -15.35 -51.48 4.40
CA GLU A 760 -15.34 -52.00 3.04
C GLU A 760 -13.93 -51.88 2.45
N THR A 761 -13.38 -53.00 2.00
CA THR A 761 -12.12 -53.03 1.25
C THR A 761 -12.41 -52.70 -0.22
N ILE A 762 -11.82 -51.60 -0.72
CA ILE A 762 -11.98 -51.13 -2.10
C ILE A 762 -10.88 -51.74 -2.99
N ALA A 763 -9.64 -51.78 -2.49
CA ALA A 763 -8.53 -52.44 -3.13
C ALA A 763 -7.63 -53.13 -2.10
N ASP A 764 -7.12 -54.30 -2.44
CA ASP A 764 -6.15 -55.05 -1.65
C ASP A 764 -5.28 -55.84 -2.64
N SER A 765 -4.06 -55.36 -2.86
CA SER A 765 -3.19 -55.85 -3.94
C SER A 765 -1.73 -55.61 -3.60
N SER A 766 -0.82 -56.03 -4.49
CA SER A 766 0.62 -55.76 -4.38
C SER A 766 1.13 -54.98 -5.59
N THR A 767 2.17 -54.17 -5.39
CA THR A 767 2.77 -53.36 -6.44
C THR A 767 4.29 -53.30 -6.28
N PRO A 768 5.07 -53.38 -7.37
CA PRO A 768 6.53 -53.21 -7.30
C PRO A 768 6.96 -51.77 -7.02
N LEU A 769 6.01 -50.83 -6.97
CA LEU A 769 6.27 -49.42 -6.69
C LEU A 769 6.66 -49.19 -5.22
N ILE A 770 6.31 -50.09 -4.30
CA ILE A 770 6.63 -49.95 -2.88
C ILE A 770 8.09 -50.37 -2.65
N ASN A 771 8.89 -49.46 -2.11
CA ASN A 771 10.22 -49.74 -1.62
C ASN A 771 10.11 -50.65 -0.38
N SER A 772 10.92 -51.71 -0.35
CA SER A 772 10.93 -52.73 0.69
C SER A 772 12.28 -52.82 1.42
N GLY A 773 12.26 -53.27 2.68
CA GLY A 773 13.43 -53.38 3.55
C GLY A 773 13.42 -52.38 4.72
N SER A 774 14.31 -52.59 5.70
CA SER A 774 14.45 -51.70 6.86
C SER A 774 14.89 -50.30 6.42
N GLY A 775 14.19 -49.26 6.89
CA GLY A 775 14.40 -47.89 6.47
C GLY A 775 13.85 -47.55 5.07
N ALA A 776 12.98 -48.41 4.50
CA ALA A 776 12.39 -48.16 3.19
C ALA A 776 11.48 -46.93 3.22
N LYS A 777 11.86 -45.92 2.43
CA LYS A 777 11.09 -44.68 2.24
C LYS A 777 10.09 -44.83 1.11
N ASN A 778 8.86 -44.38 1.32
CA ASN A 778 7.79 -44.37 0.32
C ASN A 778 6.99 -43.09 0.42
N ARG A 779 6.76 -42.42 -0.71
CA ARG A 779 5.86 -41.28 -0.81
C ARG A 779 4.46 -41.75 -1.14
N LEU A 780 3.50 -41.47 -0.27
CA LEU A 780 2.09 -41.73 -0.49
C LEU A 780 1.40 -40.43 -0.88
N SER A 781 0.53 -40.45 -1.89
CA SER A 781 -0.28 -39.28 -2.22
C SER A 781 -1.68 -39.63 -2.69
N VAL A 782 -2.63 -38.73 -2.39
CA VAL A 782 -4.03 -38.87 -2.79
C VAL A 782 -4.57 -37.54 -3.28
N MET A 783 -5.24 -37.54 -4.43
CA MET A 783 -6.01 -36.41 -4.94
C MET A 783 -7.50 -36.73 -4.84
N LYS A 784 -8.27 -35.85 -4.21
CA LYS A 784 -9.73 -35.90 -4.13
C LYS A 784 -10.36 -34.71 -4.86
N ARG A 785 -11.33 -35.00 -5.73
CA ARG A 785 -12.21 -34.02 -6.39
C ARG A 785 -13.64 -34.56 -6.40
N GLY A 786 -14.54 -33.93 -5.65
CA GLY A 786 -15.88 -34.49 -5.40
C GLY A 786 -15.77 -35.89 -4.81
N ASN A 787 -16.41 -36.87 -5.46
CA ASN A 787 -16.34 -38.28 -5.05
C ASN A 787 -15.17 -39.04 -5.69
N ALA A 788 -14.39 -38.42 -6.57
CA ALA A 788 -13.28 -39.08 -7.26
C ALA A 788 -11.98 -39.00 -6.44
N PHE A 789 -11.37 -40.15 -6.18
CA PHE A 789 -10.10 -40.31 -5.48
C PHE A 789 -9.06 -40.94 -6.42
N THR A 790 -7.90 -40.32 -6.55
CA THR A 790 -6.73 -40.86 -7.25
C THR A 790 -5.64 -41.15 -6.24
N PHE A 791 -5.24 -42.42 -6.12
CA PHE A 791 -4.25 -42.90 -5.16
C PHE A 791 -2.92 -43.18 -5.87
N SER A 792 -1.83 -42.68 -5.31
CA SER A 792 -0.49 -42.85 -5.87
C SER A 792 0.51 -43.31 -4.81
N ILE A 793 1.48 -44.10 -5.25
CA ILE A 793 2.62 -44.57 -4.45
C ILE A 793 3.88 -44.25 -5.23
N ASN A 794 4.83 -43.57 -4.60
CA ASN A 794 6.07 -43.08 -5.20
C ASN A 794 5.79 -42.34 -6.53
N ASP A 795 4.86 -41.40 -6.45
CA ASP A 795 4.40 -40.51 -7.53
C ASP A 795 3.76 -41.22 -8.75
N ILE A 796 3.42 -42.51 -8.63
CA ILE A 796 2.75 -43.28 -9.69
C ILE A 796 1.37 -43.73 -9.21
N THR A 797 0.34 -43.47 -10.01
CA THR A 797 -1.05 -43.85 -9.73
C THR A 797 -1.22 -45.37 -9.64
N VAL A 798 -1.76 -45.85 -8.53
CA VAL A 798 -2.09 -47.27 -8.28
C VAL A 798 -3.58 -47.56 -8.37
N GLY A 799 -4.43 -46.54 -8.28
CA GLY A 799 -5.87 -46.70 -8.46
C GLY A 799 -6.63 -45.37 -8.53
N GLN A 800 -7.76 -45.38 -9.23
CA GLN A 800 -8.75 -44.31 -9.22
C GLN A 800 -10.11 -44.91 -8.85
N GLN A 801 -10.81 -44.28 -7.92
CA GLN A 801 -12.07 -44.79 -7.38
C GLN A 801 -13.07 -43.65 -7.17
N SER A 802 -14.34 -43.93 -7.42
CA SER A 802 -15.43 -43.05 -6.98
C SER A 802 -15.98 -43.55 -5.66
N ILE A 803 -15.82 -42.78 -4.59
CA ILE A 803 -16.19 -43.14 -3.22
C ILE A 803 -17.23 -42.14 -2.72
N ASN A 804 -18.48 -42.58 -2.64
CA ASN A 804 -19.60 -41.75 -2.16
C ASN A 804 -19.64 -41.71 -0.62
N GLY A 805 -20.21 -40.62 -0.07
CA GLY A 805 -20.44 -40.45 1.36
C GLY A 805 -19.28 -39.79 2.12
N PHE A 806 -18.23 -39.36 1.42
CA PHE A 806 -17.05 -38.73 1.99
C PHE A 806 -16.84 -37.35 1.35
N ASP A 807 -17.72 -36.41 1.66
CA ASP A 807 -17.72 -35.08 1.04
C ASP A 807 -16.50 -34.26 1.48
N GLY A 808 -16.08 -34.38 2.73
CA GLY A 808 -14.87 -33.78 3.30
C GLY A 808 -14.60 -34.28 4.72
N GLY A 809 -13.54 -33.76 5.35
CA GLY A 809 -13.20 -34.09 6.74
C GLY A 809 -11.71 -33.90 7.03
N GLY A 810 -11.25 -34.47 8.14
CA GLY A 810 -9.84 -34.40 8.55
C GLY A 810 -8.94 -35.31 7.72
N ILE A 811 -7.64 -34.95 7.67
CA ILE A 811 -6.59 -35.69 6.98
C ILE A 811 -5.45 -35.96 7.96
N GLY A 812 -4.86 -37.15 7.90
CA GLY A 812 -3.72 -37.49 8.74
C GLY A 812 -3.17 -38.88 8.46
N PHE A 813 -2.72 -39.59 9.49
CA PHE A 813 -2.04 -40.88 9.37
C PHE A 813 -2.86 -42.01 9.98
N SER A 814 -2.64 -43.23 9.47
CA SER A 814 -3.11 -44.46 10.10
C SER A 814 -1.93 -45.36 10.40
N VAL A 815 -1.84 -45.81 11.64
CA VAL A 815 -0.77 -46.67 12.14
C VAL A 815 -1.34 -47.83 12.96
N ASN A 816 -0.50 -48.80 13.26
CA ASN A 816 -0.83 -49.92 14.13
C ASN A 816 0.31 -50.13 15.12
N HIS A 817 -0.01 -50.38 16.38
CA HIS A 817 0.96 -50.53 17.47
C HIS A 817 1.93 -51.71 17.27
N GLN A 818 1.72 -52.58 16.29
CA GLN A 818 2.71 -53.59 15.89
C GLN A 818 3.83 -53.04 15.00
N LEU A 819 3.85 -51.75 14.67
CA LEU A 819 4.75 -51.12 13.73
C LEU A 819 5.52 -49.97 14.37
N ASP A 820 6.75 -49.78 13.91
CA ASP A 820 7.53 -48.56 14.12
C ASP A 820 7.66 -47.85 12.77
N VAL A 821 7.13 -46.64 12.66
CA VAL A 821 7.08 -45.89 11.40
C VAL A 821 7.33 -44.41 11.62
N SER A 822 7.96 -43.75 10.66
CA SER A 822 8.13 -42.30 10.70
C SER A 822 7.54 -41.63 9.46
N PHE A 823 6.98 -40.44 9.65
CA PHE A 823 6.42 -39.58 8.62
C PHE A 823 7.25 -38.31 8.45
N ASP A 824 7.34 -37.82 7.23
CA ASP A 824 8.04 -36.59 6.86
C ASP A 824 7.36 -35.95 5.64
N ASN A 825 7.65 -34.68 5.37
CA ASN A 825 7.17 -33.91 4.23
C ASN A 825 5.66 -34.02 3.99
N PHE A 826 4.87 -33.98 5.06
CA PHE A 826 3.42 -34.03 4.98
C PHE A 826 2.89 -32.74 4.34
N ARG A 827 2.18 -32.87 3.23
CA ARG A 827 1.62 -31.77 2.45
C ARG A 827 0.14 -31.94 2.24
N ILE A 828 -0.65 -30.88 2.44
CA ILE A 828 -2.05 -30.79 2.00
C ILE A 828 -2.21 -29.53 1.16
N THR A 829 -2.75 -29.69 -0.04
CA THR A 829 -3.07 -28.61 -0.97
C THR A 829 -4.57 -28.65 -1.28
N PRO A 830 -5.39 -27.74 -0.72
CA PRO A 830 -6.81 -27.64 -1.10
C PRO A 830 -6.98 -27.33 -2.59
N ILE A 831 -8.04 -27.85 -3.22
CA ILE A 831 -8.34 -27.68 -4.66
C ILE A 831 -9.69 -26.96 -4.79
N ASN A 832 -9.70 -25.71 -5.29
CA ASN A 832 -10.90 -24.84 -5.29
C ASN A 832 -11.61 -24.65 -6.66
N ASP A 833 -11.29 -25.46 -7.67
CA ASP A 833 -11.96 -25.31 -8.98
C ASP A 833 -13.25 -26.13 -9.05
N SER A 834 -14.36 -25.50 -9.43
CA SER A 834 -15.46 -26.22 -10.08
C SER A 834 -14.93 -26.78 -11.39
N PRO A 835 -14.97 -28.10 -11.61
CA PRO A 835 -14.40 -28.69 -12.82
C PRO A 835 -15.19 -28.18 -14.03
N LEU A 836 -14.48 -27.59 -15.00
CA LEU A 836 -15.05 -27.29 -16.30
C LEU A 836 -15.17 -28.60 -17.08
N PRO A 837 -16.33 -28.92 -17.68
CA PRO A 837 -16.43 -30.05 -18.60
C PRO A 837 -15.47 -29.82 -19.78
N ASP A 838 -14.74 -30.86 -20.17
CA ASP A 838 -13.88 -30.83 -21.35
C ASP A 838 -14.73 -30.42 -22.58
N THR A 839 -14.12 -29.81 -23.59
CA THR A 839 -14.86 -29.34 -24.78
C THR A 839 -15.43 -30.49 -25.62
N GLY A 840 -15.06 -31.73 -25.29
CA GLY A 840 -15.34 -32.93 -26.09
C GLY A 840 -14.36 -33.08 -27.26
N GLN A 841 -13.36 -32.20 -27.37
CA GLN A 841 -12.30 -32.29 -28.37
C GLN A 841 -11.39 -33.48 -28.06
N THR A 842 -11.53 -34.56 -28.83
CA THR A 842 -10.75 -35.80 -28.68
C THR A 842 -9.54 -35.90 -29.62
N LYS A 843 -9.29 -34.86 -30.41
CA LYS A 843 -8.22 -34.78 -31.43
C LYS A 843 -7.45 -33.46 -31.30
N CYS A 844 -6.18 -33.46 -31.70
CA CYS A 844 -5.34 -32.25 -31.69
C CYS A 844 -5.35 -31.57 -33.07
N TYR A 845 -5.13 -30.26 -33.12
CA TYR A 845 -5.13 -29.43 -34.32
C TYR A 845 -3.91 -28.49 -34.35
N ASP A 846 -3.41 -28.18 -35.55
CA ASP A 846 -2.54 -27.02 -35.78
C ASP A 846 -3.39 -25.84 -36.30
N ASN A 847 -2.75 -24.78 -36.78
CA ASN A 847 -3.45 -23.61 -37.32
C ASN A 847 -4.34 -23.89 -38.56
N GLU A 848 -4.21 -25.05 -39.21
CA GLU A 848 -4.85 -25.34 -40.50
C GLU A 848 -5.65 -26.67 -40.52
N LYS A 849 -5.30 -27.67 -39.70
CA LYS A 849 -5.87 -29.03 -39.79
C LYS A 849 -5.72 -29.85 -38.50
N GLU A 850 -6.39 -31.00 -38.48
CA GLU A 850 -6.20 -32.05 -37.48
C GLU A 850 -4.78 -32.66 -37.58
N ILE A 851 -4.15 -32.87 -36.43
CA ILE A 851 -2.82 -33.48 -36.26
C ILE A 851 -2.85 -34.59 -35.21
N SER A 852 -1.81 -35.42 -35.19
CA SER A 852 -1.55 -36.26 -34.01
C SER A 852 -1.15 -35.39 -32.83
N CYS A 853 -1.55 -35.76 -31.61
CA CYS A 853 -1.27 -34.96 -30.43
C CYS A 853 0.25 -34.80 -30.20
N PRO A 854 0.77 -33.55 -30.18
CA PRO A 854 2.19 -33.26 -29.99
C PRO A 854 2.75 -33.82 -28.68
N GLN A 855 4.07 -33.98 -28.60
CA GLN A 855 4.77 -34.36 -27.37
C GLN A 855 5.12 -33.15 -26.51
N PRO A 856 5.38 -33.32 -25.20
CA PRO A 856 5.80 -32.22 -24.33
C PRO A 856 7.00 -31.46 -24.90
N GLY A 857 6.85 -30.13 -25.03
CA GLY A 857 7.89 -29.23 -25.59
C GLY A 857 7.77 -28.96 -27.09
N GLU A 858 6.83 -29.59 -27.79
CA GLU A 858 6.49 -29.29 -29.19
C GLU A 858 5.43 -28.19 -29.29
N ASP A 859 5.39 -27.46 -30.41
CA ASP A 859 4.34 -26.48 -30.69
C ASP A 859 2.95 -27.13 -30.65
N PHE A 860 1.95 -26.40 -30.15
CA PHE A 860 0.57 -26.88 -29.99
C PHE A 860 0.38 -28.05 -29.00
N TYR A 861 1.41 -28.41 -28.21
CA TYR A 861 1.27 -29.26 -27.04
C TYR A 861 0.38 -28.60 -25.99
N GLY A 862 -0.48 -29.39 -25.33
CA GLY A 862 -1.34 -28.92 -24.25
C GLY A 862 -2.78 -28.58 -24.65
N GLN A 863 -3.21 -28.98 -25.86
CA GLN A 863 -4.62 -28.94 -26.26
C GLN A 863 -5.49 -29.87 -25.42
N ASP A 864 -6.79 -29.59 -25.35
CA ASP A 864 -7.81 -30.36 -24.61
C ASP A 864 -7.72 -31.88 -24.83
N ALA A 865 -7.48 -32.32 -26.06
CA ALA A 865 -7.34 -33.73 -26.41
C ALA A 865 -6.15 -34.47 -25.75
N HIS A 866 -5.18 -33.77 -25.15
CA HIS A 866 -4.11 -34.38 -24.36
C HIS A 866 -4.58 -34.80 -22.96
N TYR A 867 -5.69 -34.25 -22.49
CA TYR A 867 -6.07 -34.24 -21.09
C TYR A 867 -7.53 -34.64 -20.93
N PRO A 868 -7.85 -35.95 -20.89
CA PRO A 868 -9.19 -36.42 -20.53
C PRO A 868 -9.37 -36.31 -19.01
N ILE A 869 -9.49 -35.08 -18.51
CA ILE A 869 -9.57 -34.79 -17.07
C ILE A 869 -11.03 -34.79 -16.64
N ASN A 870 -11.91 -34.15 -17.40
CA ASN A 870 -13.32 -33.95 -17.06
C ASN A 870 -14.23 -34.27 -18.27
N PRO A 871 -14.31 -35.54 -18.73
CA PRO A 871 -15.10 -35.88 -19.90
C PRO A 871 -16.57 -35.45 -19.73
N GLN A 872 -17.13 -34.87 -20.79
CA GLN A 872 -18.52 -34.39 -20.83
C GLN A 872 -19.49 -35.45 -20.30
N SER A 873 -20.28 -35.09 -19.29
CA SER A 873 -21.25 -35.97 -18.67
C SER A 873 -22.52 -35.20 -18.34
N TYR A 874 -23.63 -35.53 -19.01
CA TYR A 874 -24.89 -34.82 -18.89
C TYR A 874 -26.05 -35.77 -18.62
N THR A 875 -27.00 -35.36 -17.78
CA THR A 875 -28.23 -36.10 -17.50
C THR A 875 -29.45 -35.24 -17.85
N LYS A 876 -30.37 -35.77 -18.66
CA LYS A 876 -31.66 -35.12 -18.95
C LYS A 876 -32.57 -35.21 -17.73
N LEU A 877 -33.33 -34.14 -17.45
CA LEU A 877 -34.29 -34.12 -16.35
C LEU A 877 -35.70 -33.74 -16.83
N ASP A 878 -36.72 -34.33 -16.19
CA ASP A 878 -38.13 -33.99 -16.42
C ASP A 878 -38.56 -32.70 -15.69
N ALA A 879 -39.83 -32.32 -15.81
CA ALA A 879 -40.38 -31.10 -15.18
C ALA A 879 -40.41 -31.14 -13.63
N GLN A 880 -40.10 -32.28 -13.01
CA GLN A 880 -40.00 -32.44 -11.56
C GLN A 880 -38.55 -32.62 -11.10
N GLY A 881 -37.57 -32.52 -12.00
CA GLY A 881 -36.15 -32.69 -11.70
C GLY A 881 -35.70 -34.14 -11.61
N ASN A 882 -36.51 -35.11 -12.07
CA ASN A 882 -36.10 -36.51 -12.06
C ASN A 882 -35.25 -36.84 -13.28
N ASP A 883 -34.23 -37.69 -13.05
CA ASP A 883 -33.37 -38.23 -14.10
C ASP A 883 -34.18 -38.97 -15.18
N LEU A 884 -33.94 -38.62 -16.43
CA LEU A 884 -34.50 -39.24 -17.62
C LEU A 884 -33.45 -40.09 -18.36
N PRO A 885 -33.87 -41.14 -19.08
CA PRO A 885 -32.98 -41.89 -19.97
C PRO A 885 -32.37 -41.01 -21.08
N ASP A 886 -31.17 -41.37 -21.55
CA ASP A 886 -30.48 -40.66 -22.63
C ASP A 886 -31.30 -40.57 -23.93
N ASP A 887 -32.14 -41.57 -24.20
CA ASP A 887 -33.02 -41.66 -25.38
C ASP A 887 -34.38 -40.97 -25.19
N ALA A 888 -34.61 -40.29 -24.06
CA ALA A 888 -35.83 -39.50 -23.84
C ALA A 888 -36.01 -38.44 -24.93
N ALA A 889 -37.21 -38.41 -25.52
CA ALA A 889 -37.56 -37.51 -26.62
C ALA A 889 -37.81 -36.06 -26.17
N GLU A 890 -38.19 -35.87 -24.91
CA GLU A 890 -38.50 -34.57 -24.32
C GLU A 890 -37.89 -34.50 -22.91
N TRP A 891 -37.35 -33.34 -22.55
CA TRP A 891 -36.79 -33.02 -21.25
C TRP A 891 -36.86 -31.51 -21.04
N MET A 892 -36.86 -31.06 -19.78
CA MET A 892 -37.01 -29.64 -19.44
C MET A 892 -35.72 -29.02 -18.92
N MET A 893 -34.80 -29.83 -18.40
CA MET A 893 -33.52 -29.38 -17.88
C MET A 893 -32.42 -30.40 -18.18
N VAL A 894 -31.16 -29.97 -18.06
CA VAL A 894 -29.99 -30.83 -18.16
C VAL A 894 -29.08 -30.59 -16.96
N ARG A 895 -28.72 -31.65 -16.26
CA ARG A 895 -27.66 -31.62 -15.23
C ARG A 895 -26.32 -31.88 -15.88
N ASP A 896 -25.36 -30.99 -15.65
CA ASP A 896 -23.95 -31.24 -15.88
C ASP A 896 -23.39 -32.02 -14.68
N ASN A 897 -23.01 -33.27 -14.89
CA ASN A 897 -22.49 -34.13 -13.83
C ASN A 897 -21.01 -33.85 -13.51
N VAL A 898 -20.32 -33.05 -14.34
CA VAL A 898 -18.97 -32.54 -14.07
C VAL A 898 -19.09 -31.34 -13.13
N ALA A 899 -19.77 -30.28 -13.56
CA ALA A 899 -19.88 -29.04 -12.79
C ALA A 899 -20.89 -29.11 -11.62
N GLY A 900 -21.83 -30.07 -11.66
CA GLY A 900 -22.92 -30.20 -10.69
C GLY A 900 -24.10 -29.24 -10.93
N LEU A 901 -24.03 -28.40 -11.97
CA LEU A 901 -25.03 -27.39 -12.31
C LEU A 901 -26.21 -27.98 -13.08
N ILE A 902 -27.40 -27.39 -12.92
CA ILE A 902 -28.60 -27.73 -13.69
C ILE A 902 -28.98 -26.54 -14.57
N TRP A 903 -29.21 -26.82 -15.85
CA TRP A 903 -29.49 -25.83 -16.89
C TRP A 903 -30.92 -25.98 -17.39
N GLU A 904 -31.62 -24.86 -17.55
CA GLU A 904 -32.94 -24.79 -18.17
C GLU A 904 -32.81 -25.03 -19.69
N ILE A 905 -33.70 -25.86 -20.24
CA ILE A 905 -33.89 -25.95 -21.69
C ILE A 905 -34.98 -24.98 -22.13
N LYS A 906 -34.61 -24.03 -23.00
CA LYS A 906 -35.54 -23.06 -23.56
C LYS A 906 -36.53 -23.68 -24.55
N THR A 907 -37.77 -23.20 -24.53
CA THR A 907 -38.85 -23.59 -25.45
C THR A 907 -38.94 -22.65 -26.66
N ASP A 908 -39.89 -22.90 -27.56
CA ASP A 908 -40.20 -22.08 -28.75
C ASP A 908 -41.73 -22.03 -28.93
N ASP A 909 -42.43 -21.49 -27.93
CA ASP A 909 -43.89 -21.59 -27.73
C ASP A 909 -44.59 -20.31 -27.20
N GLY A 910 -43.85 -19.21 -27.01
CA GLY A 910 -44.30 -17.93 -26.48
C GLY A 910 -44.51 -17.91 -24.95
N SER A 911 -44.09 -18.96 -24.23
CA SER A 911 -44.12 -18.97 -22.76
C SER A 911 -42.98 -18.13 -22.15
N VAL A 912 -42.90 -18.09 -20.81
CA VAL A 912 -41.77 -17.44 -20.11
C VAL A 912 -40.43 -18.12 -20.43
N HIS A 913 -40.43 -19.39 -20.83
CA HIS A 913 -39.26 -20.18 -21.19
C HIS A 913 -38.86 -20.06 -22.67
N ASP A 914 -39.56 -19.23 -23.46
CA ASP A 914 -39.32 -19.10 -24.90
C ASP A 914 -37.95 -18.45 -25.18
N LYS A 915 -37.15 -19.10 -26.04
CA LYS A 915 -35.80 -18.63 -26.43
C LYS A 915 -35.79 -17.26 -27.12
N ASN A 916 -36.91 -16.81 -27.69
CA ASN A 916 -37.04 -15.55 -28.41
C ASN A 916 -37.50 -14.39 -27.51
N ASN A 917 -37.75 -14.64 -26.22
CA ASN A 917 -38.04 -13.57 -25.27
C ASN A 917 -36.83 -12.63 -25.11
N MET A 918 -37.09 -11.32 -25.07
CA MET A 918 -36.07 -10.31 -24.82
C MET A 918 -36.26 -9.73 -23.43
N TYR A 919 -35.19 -9.70 -22.66
CA TYR A 919 -35.17 -9.16 -21.31
C TYR A 919 -34.15 -8.02 -21.23
N THR A 920 -34.47 -6.95 -20.49
CA THR A 920 -33.44 -6.04 -19.99
C THR A 920 -32.66 -6.74 -18.87
N TRP A 921 -31.36 -6.48 -18.79
CA TRP A 921 -30.59 -6.89 -17.62
C TRP A 921 -31.13 -6.12 -16.41
N TYR A 922 -31.59 -6.87 -15.41
CA TYR A 922 -31.92 -6.35 -14.10
C TYR A 922 -31.64 -7.39 -13.02
N ASP A 923 -30.93 -6.99 -11.98
CA ASP A 923 -30.76 -7.74 -10.75
C ASP A 923 -30.83 -6.77 -9.57
N SER A 924 -31.95 -6.85 -8.83
CA SER A 924 -32.20 -5.99 -7.68
C SER A 924 -31.30 -6.28 -6.47
N ASN A 925 -30.65 -7.44 -6.44
CA ASN A 925 -29.79 -7.84 -5.35
C ASN A 925 -28.39 -7.20 -5.51
N PRO A 926 -28.00 -6.28 -4.60
CA PRO A 926 -26.71 -5.61 -4.67
C PRO A 926 -25.52 -6.57 -4.61
N GLY A 927 -25.69 -7.78 -4.05
CA GLY A 927 -24.64 -8.79 -3.96
C GLY A 927 -24.41 -9.62 -5.22
N THR A 928 -25.28 -9.54 -6.24
CA THR A 928 -25.16 -10.34 -7.47
C THR A 928 -25.24 -9.52 -8.76
N ASN A 929 -25.55 -8.23 -8.67
CA ASN A 929 -25.75 -7.36 -9.84
C ASN A 929 -24.49 -6.67 -10.37
N GLY A 930 -23.31 -6.93 -9.79
CA GLY A 930 -22.04 -6.38 -10.27
C GLY A 930 -21.92 -4.85 -10.15
N GLY A 931 -22.69 -4.22 -9.25
CA GLY A 931 -22.65 -2.78 -8.97
C GLY A 931 -23.57 -1.92 -9.85
N ASP A 932 -24.22 -2.50 -10.85
CA ASP A 932 -25.30 -1.87 -11.61
C ASP A 932 -26.52 -2.80 -11.61
N PRO A 933 -27.61 -2.45 -10.89
CA PRO A 933 -28.80 -3.27 -10.88
C PRO A 933 -29.42 -3.42 -12.26
N GLY A 934 -28.99 -2.65 -13.27
CA GLY A 934 -29.55 -2.68 -14.60
C GLY A 934 -30.87 -1.92 -14.68
N THR A 935 -31.64 -2.18 -15.73
CA THR A 935 -32.90 -1.48 -15.98
C THR A 935 -34.08 -2.36 -15.58
N PRO A 936 -34.82 -2.03 -14.49
CA PRO A 936 -36.02 -2.75 -14.13
C PRO A 936 -37.09 -2.60 -15.21
N GLY A 937 -37.69 -3.72 -15.56
CA GLY A 937 -38.88 -3.85 -16.39
C GLY A 937 -40.10 -4.19 -15.54
N ASP A 938 -41.25 -4.36 -16.19
CA ASP A 938 -42.46 -4.93 -15.57
C ASP A 938 -42.81 -6.19 -16.37
N GLY A 939 -42.28 -7.33 -15.92
CA GLY A 939 -42.35 -8.61 -16.61
C GLY A 939 -41.42 -8.72 -17.82
N THR A 940 -40.43 -7.83 -17.94
CA THR A 940 -39.55 -7.72 -19.12
C THR A 940 -38.07 -7.67 -18.79
N ASP A 941 -37.67 -8.06 -17.58
CA ASP A 941 -36.28 -8.10 -17.16
C ASP A 941 -35.85 -9.47 -16.60
N THR A 942 -34.54 -9.65 -16.45
CA THR A 942 -33.97 -10.92 -15.99
C THR A 942 -34.30 -11.26 -14.53
N GLY A 943 -34.48 -10.24 -13.68
CA GLY A 943 -34.87 -10.43 -12.29
C GLY A 943 -36.30 -10.95 -12.19
N ASP A 944 -37.21 -10.40 -12.98
CA ASP A 944 -38.59 -10.90 -13.11
C ASP A 944 -38.64 -12.33 -13.64
N PHE A 945 -37.81 -12.64 -14.65
CA PHE A 945 -37.69 -13.99 -15.20
C PHE A 945 -37.25 -15.00 -14.14
N ILE A 946 -36.14 -14.73 -13.44
CA ILE A 946 -35.62 -15.61 -12.39
C ILE A 946 -36.61 -15.74 -11.22
N ASN A 947 -37.24 -14.63 -10.81
CA ASN A 947 -38.26 -14.64 -9.77
C ASN A 947 -39.46 -15.51 -10.15
N ALA A 948 -39.89 -15.49 -11.42
CA ALA A 948 -40.97 -16.35 -11.91
C ALA A 948 -40.58 -17.84 -11.80
N LEU A 949 -39.39 -18.22 -12.28
CA LEU A 949 -38.89 -19.60 -12.20
C LEU A 949 -38.81 -20.09 -10.74
N ASN A 950 -38.25 -19.28 -9.86
CA ASN A 950 -38.08 -19.62 -8.44
C ASN A 950 -39.41 -19.69 -7.69
N THR A 951 -40.37 -18.84 -8.05
CA THR A 951 -41.73 -18.86 -7.48
C THR A 951 -42.50 -20.09 -7.93
N GLU A 952 -42.37 -20.48 -9.21
CA GLU A 952 -43.00 -21.67 -9.77
C GLU A 952 -42.33 -22.97 -9.31
N LYS A 953 -41.16 -22.86 -8.68
CA LYS A 953 -40.25 -23.97 -8.39
C LYS A 953 -39.98 -24.80 -9.64
N PHE A 954 -39.60 -24.12 -10.72
CA PHE A 954 -39.38 -24.77 -12.01
C PHE A 954 -38.40 -25.94 -11.85
N GLY A 955 -38.81 -27.13 -12.29
CA GLY A 955 -38.02 -28.35 -12.11
C GLY A 955 -37.89 -28.88 -10.69
N GLY A 956 -38.65 -28.34 -9.73
CA GLY A 956 -38.54 -28.64 -8.30
C GLY A 956 -37.56 -27.73 -7.53
N PHE A 957 -36.88 -26.81 -8.22
CA PHE A 957 -35.82 -25.96 -7.68
C PHE A 957 -36.28 -24.52 -7.50
N SER A 958 -35.74 -23.82 -6.50
CA SER A 958 -36.11 -22.43 -6.16
C SER A 958 -34.91 -21.49 -6.05
N ASP A 959 -33.78 -21.93 -6.58
CA ASP A 959 -32.45 -21.31 -6.54
C ASP A 959 -31.90 -21.08 -7.96
N TRP A 960 -32.78 -20.96 -8.96
CA TRP A 960 -32.42 -20.51 -10.30
C TRP A 960 -31.75 -19.14 -10.23
N ARG A 961 -30.69 -18.99 -11.02
CA ARG A 961 -29.96 -17.76 -11.25
C ARG A 961 -29.45 -17.72 -12.67
N LEU A 962 -28.98 -16.56 -13.10
CA LEU A 962 -28.22 -16.48 -14.34
C LEU A 962 -26.82 -17.12 -14.18
N PRO A 963 -26.22 -17.58 -15.28
CA PRO A 963 -24.85 -18.08 -15.28
C PRO A 963 -23.87 -16.96 -14.89
N THR A 964 -22.82 -17.34 -14.16
CA THR A 964 -21.70 -16.42 -13.87
C THR A 964 -20.71 -16.40 -15.03
N ILE A 965 -19.76 -15.46 -15.04
CA ILE A 965 -18.70 -15.43 -16.06
C ILE A 965 -17.78 -16.67 -16.04
N ARG A 966 -17.82 -17.48 -14.97
CA ARG A 966 -17.05 -18.72 -14.81
C ARG A 966 -17.74 -19.93 -15.48
N GLU A 967 -19.00 -19.79 -15.87
CA GLU A 967 -19.87 -20.82 -16.46
C GLU A 967 -20.24 -20.45 -17.90
#